data_AF-A0A935JS14-F1
#
_entry.id   AF-A0A935JS14-F1
#
_cell.length_a   1.000
_cell.length_b   1.000
_cell.length_c   1.000
_cell.angle_alpha   90.00
_cell.angle_beta   90.00
_cell.angle_gamma   90.00
#
_symmetry.space_group_name_H-M   'P 1'
#
loop_
_entity.id
_entity.type
_entity.pdbx_description
1 polymer ?
#
loop_
_entity_poly.entity_id
_entity_poly.type
_entity_poly.pdbx_seq_one_letter_code
_entity_poly.pdbx_strand_id
1 'polypeptide(L)'
;MLNTDTTRFAYVPKPSLFRMLFLASALFYCFTGSVQTQSALDGFDPNANGTVNAIVVQPDGKILIGGDFTTVLGVARNRIARLNTDGTLDTAFNPNANSTVMTIAVQSDGKVLAGGLFTTAGGQPRNRIARLDAVTGLADSFDANVNFFNTEVRAIAVQSDGKILAGGLFSSMGGQMRNNIARLDPVTGLADSWNPNAFSGEVISIAVQADGKVLAGGFFSTIGGQSRIQIARLDATTGLADSWNPIAFGGEVISIAVQADGKILACGGFTSIGGQSRFAIARLDGTTGLADSWNPNPNLPVPGYPVNSVAVQSDGKILVGGWFTFIGGQTRNRIARLDATTGLADSWNPNANNAVYSIAVQSDGKVLAGGFFTTVGGQTRNNIARLERDGSLDRSLSLAAAGVDVRATAIQPDGKVLIGGLFSTVLGVARNNIARLNADGTLDTAFNPNANGFVVSIGLQSDGKILAGGYFTTIGGQTRNRIARLDGTTGLADSFDPNANNSVQSIATQSDGKILVGGEFTSIGGQSRSRIARLDATSGLADTFSPNSNNVVDSIAVQSDGKIVAGGLFVTIGGQTRNRIARLDAVTGLADTFNPNADNEVRSVIIQSDGKILASGSFATIGGQTRNIVARLDGTTGLADSFNPNPNNGILSIAVQSDGKVLVGGSFTTIGGQNRNRLARLDAVTGAADPFDPNANSYVTSVTIQPDGKILAGGNFGNIGGQTLHDVFARLSNDAAALTTLSISKTTISMTRNGSAPQFTRITYEQSLDNGATYTPLGSGTPSLAEPVEPNDRNDVDMAAVVEKQVKALVRDASVIKTEEKTADSGSKPIEVMAPQTATYTLTGLNLPPGQNVLIRARGYYRTGYQNGSESIEEMVKVVFLGGSVSGRIVMPAGRGIKGAVVTLTPTTGPTRQVFSGPLGFYRFDDVDPGQSYTVSVSNRRFTFAPRTVFVTGIMTGIDFGMP
;
A
#
# COMPACT_ATOMS: atom_id res chain seq x y z
N MET A 1 -25.51 36.93 61.14
CA MET A 1 -24.43 37.03 60.14
C MET A 1 -25.00 36.47 58.83
N LEU A 2 -26.06 37.11 58.30
CA LEU A 2 -26.09 38.22 57.32
C LEU A 2 -25.70 37.72 55.92
N ASN A 3 -26.52 37.77 54.87
CA ASN A 3 -27.87 38.33 54.68
C ASN A 3 -28.37 37.83 53.29
N THR A 4 -29.55 37.19 53.19
CA THR A 4 -30.87 37.75 52.77
C THR A 4 -31.02 38.15 51.29
N ASP A 5 -32.08 37.58 50.71
CA ASP A 5 -33.12 38.25 49.92
C ASP A 5 -32.80 38.89 48.57
N THR A 6 -33.33 38.21 47.55
CA THR A 6 -34.41 38.62 46.64
C THR A 6 -34.63 40.10 46.27
N THR A 7 -35.05 40.22 45.01
CA THR A 7 -35.77 41.33 44.31
C THR A 7 -34.88 42.35 43.61
N ARG A 8 -34.79 42.31 42.26
CA ARG A 8 -35.73 42.76 41.21
C ARG A 8 -35.90 44.29 41.16
N PHE A 9 -35.58 44.87 40.01
CA PHE A 9 -36.35 45.86 39.20
C PHE A 9 -35.37 46.34 38.09
N ALA A 10 -35.45 45.91 36.82
CA ALA A 10 -36.46 46.09 35.76
C ALA A 10 -36.33 47.41 34.98
N TYR A 11 -36.02 47.29 33.67
CA TYR A 11 -36.65 48.00 32.53
C TYR A 11 -36.04 47.44 31.22
N VAL A 12 -36.71 46.67 30.32
CA VAL A 12 -37.85 46.93 29.39
C VAL A 12 -37.44 47.91 28.26
N PRO A 13 -37.65 47.61 26.94
CA PRO A 13 -38.77 46.85 26.35
C PRO A 13 -38.46 45.73 25.33
N LYS A 14 -39.48 44.86 25.17
CA LYS A 14 -39.68 43.84 24.11
C LYS A 14 -40.21 44.49 22.80
N PRO A 15 -40.26 43.79 21.65
CA PRO A 15 -41.33 42.82 21.41
C PRO A 15 -40.86 41.47 20.85
N SER A 16 -41.64 40.47 21.21
CA SER A 16 -41.60 39.05 20.87
C SER A 16 -42.28 38.76 19.52
N LEU A 17 -41.77 37.80 18.72
CA LEU A 17 -42.42 36.52 18.40
C LEU A 17 -41.70 35.79 17.23
N PHE A 18 -41.59 34.47 17.39
CA PHE A 18 -41.60 33.42 16.35
C PHE A 18 -40.36 33.09 15.49
N ARG A 19 -39.83 31.89 15.79
CA ARG A 19 -39.33 30.81 14.90
C ARG A 19 -38.03 30.99 14.08
N MET A 20 -37.17 29.97 14.32
CA MET A 20 -36.31 29.22 13.39
C MET A 20 -34.90 29.73 13.03
N LEU A 21 -33.98 28.74 13.14
CA LEU A 21 -32.73 28.53 12.40
C LEU A 21 -31.44 29.29 12.78
N PHE A 22 -30.51 28.49 13.33
CA PHE A 22 -29.12 28.23 12.87
C PHE A 22 -28.01 29.32 12.85
N LEU A 23 -26.81 28.83 13.23
CA LEU A 23 -25.42 29.20 12.88
C LEU A 23 -24.57 30.14 13.77
N ALA A 24 -23.43 29.56 14.23
CA ALA A 24 -22.07 30.07 14.47
C ALA A 24 -21.85 31.20 15.52
N SER A 25 -20.85 31.21 16.42
CA SER A 25 -19.44 30.82 16.29
C SER A 25 -18.68 30.88 17.65
N ALA A 26 -17.75 29.93 17.82
CA ALA A 26 -16.41 29.95 18.45
C ALA A 26 -16.10 30.59 19.85
N LEU A 27 -15.57 29.78 20.79
CA LEU A 27 -14.20 29.82 21.41
C LEU A 27 -14.16 28.89 22.67
N PHE A 28 -13.51 27.71 22.65
CA PHE A 28 -12.10 27.38 22.99
C PHE A 28 -11.86 26.87 24.43
N TYR A 29 -11.48 25.59 24.54
CA TYR A 29 -10.38 24.95 25.33
C TYR A 29 -10.62 23.43 25.30
N CYS A 30 -10.08 22.68 24.33
CA CYS A 30 -8.70 22.20 24.16
C CYS A 30 -8.32 21.02 25.09
N PHE A 31 -8.55 19.80 24.61
CA PHE A 31 -7.59 18.71 24.74
C PHE A 31 -7.28 18.24 23.30
N THR A 32 -6.10 18.60 22.82
CA THR A 32 -5.53 18.12 21.56
C THR A 32 -5.08 16.68 21.75
N GLY A 33 -5.92 15.73 21.34
CA GLY A 33 -5.44 14.41 20.93
C GLY A 33 -4.89 14.54 19.52
N SER A 34 -3.57 14.55 19.38
CA SER A 34 -2.90 14.46 18.09
C SER A 34 -3.41 13.24 17.32
N VAL A 35 -3.94 13.46 16.13
CA VAL A 35 -4.15 12.40 15.14
C VAL A 35 -2.76 11.95 14.70
N GLN A 36 -2.29 10.80 15.19
CA GLN A 36 -1.13 10.11 14.61
C GLN A 36 -1.61 9.31 13.41
N THR A 37 -1.15 9.67 12.21
CA THR A 37 -1.21 8.81 11.04
C THR A 37 -0.13 7.73 11.16
N GLN A 38 -0.52 6.46 10.98
CA GLN A 38 0.39 5.33 11.13
C GLN A 38 1.28 5.15 9.88
N SER A 39 2.57 4.95 10.12
CA SER A 39 3.57 4.57 9.12
C SER A 39 3.78 3.04 9.10
N ALA A 40 4.09 2.45 7.93
CA ALA A 40 4.62 1.09 7.80
C ALA A 40 6.03 0.90 8.43
N LEU A 41 6.45 1.81 9.30
CA LEU A 41 7.61 1.67 10.16
C LEU A 41 7.33 1.05 11.51
N ASP A 42 6.07 0.99 11.94
CA ASP A 42 5.72 0.32 13.19
C ASP A 42 5.43 -1.17 12.97
N GLY A 43 5.16 -1.62 11.74
CA GLY A 43 4.41 -2.85 11.48
C GLY A 43 2.90 -2.60 11.42
N PHE A 44 2.09 -3.59 11.79
CA PHE A 44 0.63 -3.50 11.83
C PHE A 44 0.15 -2.83 13.14
N ASP A 45 -0.38 -1.60 13.08
CA ASP A 45 -0.89 -0.82 14.24
C ASP A 45 -2.10 0.08 13.93
N PRO A 46 -3.30 -0.50 13.75
CA PRO A 46 -4.52 0.26 13.50
C PRO A 46 -4.91 1.25 14.62
N ASN A 47 -4.26 1.18 15.79
CA ASN A 47 -4.38 2.11 16.91
C ASN A 47 -5.83 2.50 17.24
N ALA A 48 -6.68 1.50 17.49
CA ALA A 48 -8.06 1.74 17.89
C ALA A 48 -8.07 2.41 19.27
N ASN A 49 -8.79 3.53 19.42
CA ASN A 49 -8.78 4.33 20.66
C ASN A 49 -9.61 3.74 21.81
N GLY A 50 -10.21 2.57 21.60
CA GLY A 50 -11.00 1.86 22.58
C GLY A 50 -10.92 0.35 22.35
N THR A 51 -11.48 -0.41 23.29
CA THR A 51 -11.45 -1.86 23.30
C THR A 51 -11.91 -2.46 21.98
N VAL A 52 -11.20 -3.48 21.48
CA VAL A 52 -11.64 -4.31 20.37
C VAL A 52 -12.19 -5.62 20.94
N ASN A 53 -13.50 -5.84 20.77
CA ASN A 53 -14.22 -6.99 21.32
C ASN A 53 -14.32 -8.14 20.31
N ALA A 54 -14.34 -7.84 19.01
CA ALA A 54 -14.47 -8.83 17.94
C ALA A 54 -13.52 -8.53 16.78
N ILE A 55 -12.87 -9.58 16.26
CA ILE A 55 -12.06 -9.54 15.04
C ILE A 55 -12.49 -10.70 14.14
N VAL A 56 -12.72 -10.41 12.85
CA VAL A 56 -13.01 -11.42 11.82
C VAL A 56 -12.17 -11.15 10.58
N VAL A 57 -11.57 -12.21 10.03
CA VAL A 57 -10.84 -12.16 8.76
C VAL A 57 -11.78 -12.55 7.62
N GLN A 58 -11.88 -11.70 6.61
CA GLN A 58 -12.67 -11.96 5.41
C GLN A 58 -11.90 -12.85 4.42
N PRO A 59 -12.58 -13.55 3.48
CA PRO A 59 -11.92 -14.38 2.48
C PRO A 59 -10.92 -13.64 1.58
N ASP A 60 -11.11 -12.34 1.37
CA ASP A 60 -10.22 -11.46 0.61
C ASP A 60 -9.00 -10.97 1.44
N GLY A 61 -8.88 -11.39 2.70
CA GLY A 61 -7.81 -11.00 3.60
C GLY A 61 -8.03 -9.66 4.30
N LYS A 62 -9.17 -8.98 4.09
CA LYS A 62 -9.54 -7.81 4.90
C LYS A 62 -9.96 -8.21 6.30
N ILE A 63 -9.91 -7.26 7.23
CA ILE A 63 -10.11 -7.52 8.66
C ILE A 63 -11.24 -6.64 9.16
N LEU A 64 -12.31 -7.24 9.67
CA LEU A 64 -13.40 -6.53 10.34
C LEU A 64 -13.12 -6.48 11.84
N ILE A 65 -13.31 -5.29 12.43
CA ILE A 65 -13.16 -5.07 13.86
C ILE A 65 -14.44 -4.46 14.44
N GLY A 66 -14.83 -4.95 15.61
CA GLY A 66 -15.98 -4.50 16.38
C GLY A 66 -15.59 -4.23 17.82
N GLY A 67 -16.07 -3.15 18.43
CA GLY A 67 -15.71 -2.83 19.80
C GLY A 67 -16.26 -1.52 20.33
N ASP A 68 -15.47 -0.90 21.20
CA ASP A 68 -15.78 0.35 21.91
C ASP A 68 -15.02 1.58 21.39
N PHE A 69 -14.23 1.40 20.35
CA PHE A 69 -13.51 2.49 19.72
C PHE A 69 -14.47 3.46 19.01
N THR A 70 -14.08 4.72 18.98
CA THR A 70 -14.70 5.78 18.18
C THR A 70 -13.78 6.26 17.06
N THR A 71 -12.49 5.87 17.11
CA THR A 71 -11.52 6.13 16.05
C THR A 71 -10.62 4.92 15.79
N VAL A 72 -10.18 4.81 14.54
CA VAL A 72 -9.20 3.83 14.05
C VAL A 72 -8.25 4.58 13.14
N LEU A 73 -6.94 4.46 13.35
CA LEU A 73 -5.92 5.27 12.68
C LEU A 73 -6.22 6.78 12.77
N GLY A 74 -6.81 7.21 13.89
CA GLY A 74 -7.28 8.58 14.13
C GLY A 74 -8.48 9.03 13.30
N VAL A 75 -8.98 8.21 12.37
CA VAL A 75 -10.19 8.48 11.58
C VAL A 75 -11.42 8.07 12.39
N ALA A 76 -12.46 8.91 12.38
CA ALA A 76 -13.74 8.60 13.01
C ALA A 76 -14.33 7.33 12.40
N ARG A 77 -14.39 6.27 13.20
CA ARG A 77 -15.03 4.99 12.90
C ARG A 77 -15.66 4.52 14.19
N ASN A 78 -16.96 4.70 14.30
CA ASN A 78 -17.66 4.33 15.52
C ASN A 78 -17.96 2.84 15.51
N ARG A 79 -17.28 2.12 16.42
CA ARG A 79 -17.58 0.78 16.93
C ARG A 79 -17.47 -0.36 15.92
N ILE A 80 -17.51 -0.08 14.62
CA ILE A 80 -17.29 -1.04 13.52
C ILE A 80 -16.35 -0.39 12.50
N ALA A 81 -15.30 -1.10 12.13
CA ALA A 81 -14.41 -0.69 11.05
C ALA A 81 -13.95 -1.91 10.25
N ARG A 82 -13.54 -1.66 9.00
CA ARG A 82 -12.82 -2.63 8.19
C ARG A 82 -11.42 -2.12 7.91
N LEU A 83 -10.44 -2.97 8.09
CA LEU A 83 -9.05 -2.74 7.74
C LEU A 83 -8.71 -3.54 6.48
N ASN A 84 -7.83 -3.00 5.66
CA ASN A 84 -7.15 -3.74 4.62
C ASN A 84 -6.13 -4.71 5.26
N THR A 85 -5.62 -5.65 4.46
CA THR A 85 -4.66 -6.67 4.93
C THR A 85 -3.37 -6.09 5.50
N ASP A 86 -2.99 -4.89 5.08
CA ASP A 86 -1.82 -4.18 5.57
C ASP A 86 -2.07 -3.38 6.87
N GLY A 87 -3.31 -3.40 7.39
CA GLY A 87 -3.71 -2.67 8.60
C GLY A 87 -4.23 -1.25 8.35
N THR A 88 -4.20 -0.76 7.10
CA THR A 88 -4.80 0.53 6.74
C THR A 88 -6.34 0.46 6.80
N LEU A 89 -7.00 1.60 7.02
CA LEU A 89 -8.46 1.66 7.11
C LEU A 89 -9.11 1.58 5.71
N ASP A 90 -10.09 0.69 5.54
CA ASP A 90 -10.98 0.71 4.38
C ASP A 90 -12.01 1.83 4.57
N THR A 91 -11.77 2.96 3.92
CA THR A 91 -12.58 4.16 4.09
C THR A 91 -13.98 4.02 3.49
N ALA A 92 -14.18 3.13 2.51
CA ALA A 92 -15.47 2.92 1.85
C ALA A 92 -16.50 2.25 2.78
N PHE A 93 -16.05 1.53 3.80
CA PHE A 93 -16.93 0.78 4.71
C PHE A 93 -17.17 1.52 6.03
N ASN A 94 -18.27 2.28 6.14
CA ASN A 94 -18.59 3.06 7.35
C ASN A 94 -19.98 2.76 7.95
N PRO A 95 -20.11 1.72 8.79
CA PRO A 95 -21.38 1.41 9.42
C PRO A 95 -21.78 2.38 10.54
N ASN A 96 -20.81 3.03 11.19
CA ASN A 96 -21.06 4.07 12.21
C ASN A 96 -22.10 3.67 13.29
N ALA A 97 -21.87 2.57 14.01
CA ALA A 97 -22.77 2.13 15.06
C ALA A 97 -22.70 3.06 16.28
N ASN A 98 -23.85 3.35 16.92
CA ASN A 98 -23.92 4.33 18.01
C ASN A 98 -23.56 3.80 19.40
N SER A 99 -23.26 2.52 19.54
CA SER A 99 -22.85 1.88 20.79
C SER A 99 -22.00 0.64 20.52
N THR A 100 -21.49 0.02 21.59
CA THR A 100 -20.58 -1.13 21.58
C THR A 100 -21.00 -2.21 20.61
N VAL A 101 -20.04 -2.70 19.82
CA VAL A 101 -20.18 -3.91 19.01
C VAL A 101 -19.42 -5.03 19.70
N MET A 102 -20.11 -6.13 19.97
CA MET A 102 -19.59 -7.26 20.73
C MET A 102 -19.22 -8.45 19.83
N THR A 103 -19.84 -8.55 18.65
CA THR A 103 -19.61 -9.67 17.73
C THR A 103 -19.78 -9.23 16.27
N ILE A 104 -19.07 -9.91 15.39
CA ILE A 104 -19.16 -9.76 13.93
C ILE A 104 -19.15 -11.14 13.30
N ALA A 105 -19.94 -11.34 12.25
CA ALA A 105 -19.89 -12.53 11.39
C ALA A 105 -19.98 -12.11 9.91
N VAL A 106 -19.47 -12.94 9.02
CA VAL A 106 -19.48 -12.70 7.57
C VAL A 106 -20.30 -13.79 6.89
N GLN A 107 -21.24 -13.39 6.04
CA GLN A 107 -22.03 -14.32 5.23
C GLN A 107 -21.24 -14.75 3.98
N SER A 108 -21.67 -15.86 3.36
CA SER A 108 -21.01 -16.41 2.16
C SER A 108 -21.03 -15.47 0.95
N ASP A 109 -21.97 -14.51 0.92
CA ASP A 109 -22.07 -13.47 -0.11
C ASP A 109 -21.25 -12.21 0.22
N GLY A 110 -20.48 -12.24 1.31
CA GLY A 110 -19.62 -11.14 1.75
C GLY A 110 -20.32 -10.09 2.63
N LYS A 111 -21.64 -10.17 2.84
CA LYS A 111 -22.34 -9.24 3.75
C LYS A 111 -21.89 -9.43 5.19
N VAL A 112 -21.87 -8.34 5.93
CA VAL A 112 -21.35 -8.30 7.30
C VAL A 112 -22.50 -8.21 8.30
N LEU A 113 -22.54 -9.12 9.26
CA LEU A 113 -23.45 -9.09 10.39
C LEU A 113 -22.71 -8.53 11.60
N ALA A 114 -23.28 -7.52 12.24
CA ALA A 114 -22.75 -6.95 13.48
C ALA A 114 -23.79 -7.08 14.60
N GLY A 115 -23.33 -7.46 15.80
CA GLY A 115 -24.15 -7.60 17.00
C GLY A 115 -23.57 -6.83 18.18
N GLY A 116 -24.43 -6.22 19.01
CA GLY A 116 -24.00 -5.53 20.22
C GLY A 116 -25.09 -4.71 20.90
N LEU A 117 -24.69 -3.57 21.47
CA LEU A 117 -25.52 -2.65 22.24
C LEU A 117 -26.03 -1.45 21.41
N PHE A 118 -25.81 -1.41 20.10
CA PHE A 118 -26.24 -0.28 19.27
C PHE A 118 -27.76 -0.28 19.00
N THR A 119 -28.33 0.89 18.75
CA THR A 119 -29.71 1.08 18.27
C THR A 119 -29.75 1.64 16.84
N THR A 120 -28.61 2.07 16.32
CA THR A 120 -28.45 2.50 14.93
C THR A 120 -27.14 1.97 14.36
N ALA A 121 -27.16 1.51 13.12
CA ALA A 121 -25.99 1.11 12.34
C ALA A 121 -26.30 1.19 10.84
N GLY A 122 -25.28 1.42 10.02
CA GLY A 122 -25.38 1.54 8.57
C GLY A 122 -26.32 2.66 8.11
N GLY A 123 -26.43 3.74 8.89
CA GLY A 123 -27.33 4.86 8.62
C GLY A 123 -28.81 4.61 8.90
N GLN A 124 -29.18 3.45 9.44
CA GLN A 124 -30.56 3.06 9.72
C GLN A 124 -30.79 2.71 11.20
N PRO A 125 -32.03 2.81 11.71
CA PRO A 125 -32.42 2.19 12.98
C PRO A 125 -32.22 0.68 12.89
N ARG A 126 -31.28 0.16 13.68
CA ARG A 126 -30.94 -1.26 13.73
C ARG A 126 -30.66 -1.60 15.19
N ASN A 127 -31.64 -2.22 15.84
CA ASN A 127 -31.56 -2.53 17.26
C ASN A 127 -30.76 -3.82 17.46
N ARG A 128 -29.57 -3.68 18.07
CA ARG A 128 -28.66 -4.73 18.55
C ARG A 128 -28.03 -5.62 17.49
N ILE A 129 -28.65 -5.77 16.32
CA ILE A 129 -28.13 -6.52 15.18
C ILE A 129 -28.36 -5.74 13.88
N ALA A 130 -27.37 -5.74 13.00
CA ALA A 130 -27.44 -5.13 11.69
C ALA A 130 -26.77 -6.04 10.67
N ARG A 131 -27.35 -6.11 9.48
CA ARG A 131 -26.64 -6.57 8.30
C ARG A 131 -26.23 -5.40 7.44
N LEU A 132 -24.98 -5.44 7.01
CA LEU A 132 -24.29 -4.35 6.37
C LEU A 132 -23.81 -4.79 5.00
N ASP A 133 -24.00 -3.92 4.02
CA ASP A 133 -23.47 -4.06 2.68
C ASP A 133 -21.95 -4.25 2.70
N ALA A 134 -21.48 -5.19 1.88
CA ALA A 134 -20.09 -5.61 1.88
C ALA A 134 -19.13 -4.53 1.37
N VAL A 135 -19.60 -3.48 0.70
CA VAL A 135 -18.75 -2.42 0.17
C VAL A 135 -18.84 -1.18 1.04
N THR A 136 -20.06 -0.69 1.26
CA THR A 136 -20.34 0.61 1.87
C THR A 136 -20.51 0.56 3.38
N GLY A 137 -20.88 -0.60 3.93
CA GLY A 137 -21.26 -0.73 5.32
C GLY A 137 -22.63 -0.12 5.66
N LEU A 138 -23.43 0.26 4.65
CA LEU A 138 -24.82 0.68 4.85
C LEU A 138 -25.69 -0.51 5.23
N ALA A 139 -26.72 -0.26 6.03
CA ALA A 139 -27.66 -1.30 6.43
C ALA A 139 -28.60 -1.63 5.26
N ASP A 140 -28.79 -2.92 4.97
CA ASP A 140 -29.76 -3.37 3.97
C ASP A 140 -31.16 -3.63 4.59
N SER A 141 -32.07 -4.26 3.83
CA SER A 141 -33.46 -4.49 4.26
C SER A 141 -33.62 -5.49 5.42
N PHE A 142 -32.57 -6.18 5.85
CA PHE A 142 -32.61 -7.09 6.99
C PHE A 142 -32.89 -6.32 8.29
N ASP A 143 -33.93 -6.72 9.03
CA ASP A 143 -34.28 -6.13 10.31
C ASP A 143 -34.89 -7.16 11.27
N ALA A 144 -34.13 -7.52 12.31
CA ALA A 144 -34.59 -8.44 13.33
C ALA A 144 -35.46 -7.78 14.42
N ASN A 145 -35.62 -6.45 14.40
CA ASN A 145 -36.47 -5.66 15.29
C ASN A 145 -36.46 -6.13 16.76
N VAL A 146 -35.27 -6.05 17.38
CA VAL A 146 -35.07 -6.40 18.80
C VAL A 146 -35.69 -5.31 19.68
N ASN A 147 -36.65 -5.67 20.53
CA ASN A 147 -37.33 -4.75 21.44
C ASN A 147 -37.21 -5.21 22.91
N PHE A 148 -37.38 -4.27 23.86
CA PHE A 148 -37.33 -4.37 25.33
C PHE A 148 -35.99 -3.99 26.03
N PHE A 149 -36.09 -3.69 27.34
CA PHE A 149 -35.07 -3.09 28.21
C PHE A 149 -33.81 -3.98 28.39
N ASN A 150 -32.63 -3.35 28.44
CA ASN A 150 -31.31 -3.98 28.68
C ASN A 150 -30.99 -5.19 27.78
N THR A 151 -31.03 -4.96 26.47
CA THR A 151 -30.81 -5.98 25.43
C THR A 151 -29.43 -5.87 24.78
N GLU A 152 -28.79 -6.99 24.47
CA GLU A 152 -27.57 -7.04 23.66
C GLU A 152 -27.44 -8.34 22.88
N VAL A 153 -26.77 -8.28 21.72
CA VAL A 153 -26.39 -9.45 20.93
C VAL A 153 -24.89 -9.68 21.10
N ARG A 154 -24.53 -10.82 21.69
CA ARG A 154 -23.14 -11.19 22.02
C ARG A 154 -22.54 -12.25 21.10
N ALA A 155 -23.39 -13.03 20.42
CA ALA A 155 -22.96 -14.05 19.48
C ALA A 155 -23.77 -13.98 18.19
N ILE A 156 -23.07 -14.10 17.05
CA ILE A 156 -23.68 -14.36 15.75
C ILE A 156 -22.94 -15.50 15.09
N ALA A 157 -23.68 -16.46 14.53
CA ALA A 157 -23.13 -17.53 13.70
C ALA A 157 -24.01 -17.71 12.45
N VAL A 158 -23.40 -18.12 11.34
CA VAL A 158 -24.11 -18.36 10.08
C VAL A 158 -24.11 -19.86 9.81
N GLN A 159 -25.29 -20.45 9.60
CA GLN A 159 -25.44 -21.85 9.23
C GLN A 159 -25.09 -22.06 7.74
N SER A 160 -24.82 -23.30 7.35
CA SER A 160 -24.47 -23.64 5.95
C SER A 160 -25.57 -23.35 4.94
N ASP A 161 -26.83 -23.26 5.39
CA ASP A 161 -27.99 -22.88 4.58
C ASP A 161 -28.20 -21.34 4.54
N GLY A 162 -27.30 -20.57 5.13
CA GLY A 162 -27.32 -19.12 5.18
C GLY A 162 -28.12 -18.54 6.35
N LYS A 163 -28.87 -19.34 7.12
CA LYS A 163 -29.64 -18.83 8.28
C LYS A 163 -28.71 -18.26 9.34
N ILE A 164 -29.21 -17.25 10.05
CA ILE A 164 -28.42 -16.48 11.02
C ILE A 164 -28.85 -16.88 12.43
N LEU A 165 -27.92 -17.39 13.22
CA LEU A 165 -28.10 -17.63 14.65
C LEU A 165 -27.63 -16.41 15.43
N ALA A 166 -28.45 -15.93 16.35
CA ALA A 166 -28.14 -14.82 17.22
C ALA A 166 -28.32 -15.23 18.69
N GLY A 167 -27.32 -14.94 19.51
CA GLY A 167 -27.31 -15.17 20.95
C GLY A 167 -26.97 -13.90 21.72
N GLY A 168 -27.52 -13.75 22.93
CA GLY A 168 -27.23 -12.61 23.79
C GLY A 168 -28.15 -12.54 24.99
N LEU A 169 -28.42 -11.32 25.45
CA LEU A 169 -29.41 -11.02 26.47
C LEU A 169 -30.62 -10.34 25.82
N PHE A 170 -31.69 -11.08 25.56
CA PHE A 170 -32.93 -10.56 24.99
C PHE A 170 -34.12 -11.48 25.24
N SER A 171 -35.34 -10.94 25.21
CA SER A 171 -36.59 -11.70 25.37
C SER A 171 -37.39 -11.85 24.08
N SER A 172 -37.04 -11.09 23.04
CA SER A 172 -37.65 -11.19 21.71
C SER A 172 -36.66 -10.86 20.61
N MET A 173 -36.84 -11.50 19.45
CA MET A 173 -36.07 -11.24 18.23
C MET A 173 -36.85 -11.73 17.01
N GLY A 174 -36.70 -11.03 15.88
CA GLY A 174 -37.34 -11.37 14.61
C GLY A 174 -38.87 -11.35 14.67
N GLY A 175 -39.45 -10.45 15.50
CA GLY A 175 -40.89 -10.33 15.72
C GLY A 175 -41.52 -11.41 16.61
N GLN A 176 -40.72 -12.27 17.25
CA GLN A 176 -41.19 -13.38 18.07
C GLN A 176 -40.55 -13.38 19.47
N MET A 177 -41.23 -13.97 20.47
CA MET A 177 -40.60 -14.22 21.78
C MET A 177 -39.52 -15.28 21.64
N ARG A 178 -38.28 -14.90 21.95
CA ARG A 178 -37.07 -15.70 21.83
C ARG A 178 -36.17 -15.32 22.99
N ASN A 179 -36.09 -16.18 24.00
CA ASN A 179 -35.27 -15.89 25.17
C ASN A 179 -33.81 -16.22 24.83
N ASN A 180 -33.00 -15.17 24.68
CA ASN A 180 -31.54 -15.16 24.61
C ASN A 180 -30.90 -15.90 23.42
N ILE A 181 -31.68 -16.60 22.60
CA ILE A 181 -31.22 -17.25 21.37
C ILE A 181 -32.33 -17.28 20.31
N ALA A 182 -31.99 -16.98 19.07
CA ALA A 182 -32.92 -16.99 17.94
C ALA A 182 -32.24 -17.43 16.65
N ARG A 183 -33.02 -17.98 15.73
CA ARG A 183 -32.62 -18.19 14.34
C ARG A 183 -33.45 -17.32 13.42
N LEU A 184 -32.77 -16.61 12.53
CA LEU A 184 -33.34 -15.59 11.68
C LEU A 184 -33.21 -15.98 10.21
N ASP A 185 -34.28 -15.68 9.47
CA ASP A 185 -34.30 -15.72 8.03
C ASP A 185 -33.26 -14.75 7.46
N PRO A 186 -32.39 -15.20 6.54
CA PRO A 186 -31.31 -14.37 6.05
C PRO A 186 -31.78 -13.25 5.14
N VAL A 187 -33.03 -13.18 4.69
CA VAL A 187 -33.47 -12.06 3.84
C VAL A 187 -34.16 -11.00 4.70
N THR A 188 -35.08 -11.43 5.54
CA THR A 188 -36.02 -10.57 6.26
C THR A 188 -35.57 -10.22 7.68
N GLY A 189 -34.81 -11.10 8.34
CA GLY A 189 -34.49 -10.99 9.77
C GLY A 189 -35.60 -11.48 10.70
N LEU A 190 -36.69 -12.05 10.17
CA LEU A 190 -37.74 -12.66 10.97
C LEU A 190 -37.28 -13.98 11.59
N ALA A 191 -37.76 -14.27 12.79
CA ALA A 191 -37.42 -15.52 13.48
C ALA A 191 -38.26 -16.68 12.93
N ASP A 192 -37.60 -17.81 12.64
CA ASP A 192 -38.29 -19.03 12.21
C ASP A 192 -38.77 -19.88 13.40
N SER A 193 -39.31 -21.08 13.16
CA SER A 193 -39.87 -21.96 14.20
C SER A 193 -38.83 -22.51 15.19
N TRP A 194 -37.54 -22.36 14.95
CA TRP A 194 -36.49 -22.84 15.84
C TRP A 194 -36.41 -21.97 17.10
N ASN A 195 -36.81 -22.54 18.24
CA ASN A 195 -36.95 -21.80 19.50
C ASN A 195 -36.44 -22.59 20.72
N PRO A 196 -35.13 -22.58 20.97
CA PRO A 196 -34.55 -23.27 22.13
C PRO A 196 -34.91 -22.64 23.47
N ASN A 197 -35.04 -21.31 23.52
CA ASN A 197 -35.12 -20.49 24.75
C ASN A 197 -34.04 -20.81 25.80
N ALA A 198 -33.12 -19.88 26.06
CA ALA A 198 -32.22 -19.98 27.20
C ALA A 198 -32.74 -19.14 28.37
N PHE A 199 -32.90 -19.75 29.56
CA PHE A 199 -33.38 -19.05 30.75
C PHE A 199 -32.29 -18.88 31.83
N SER A 200 -32.54 -17.95 32.74
CA SER A 200 -31.69 -17.57 33.87
C SER A 200 -30.40 -16.81 33.52
N GLY A 201 -30.12 -16.62 32.23
CA GLY A 201 -29.05 -15.75 31.75
C GLY A 201 -28.84 -15.84 30.25
N GLU A 202 -27.77 -15.20 29.79
CA GLU A 202 -27.47 -14.89 28.39
C GLU A 202 -26.75 -16.01 27.62
N VAL A 203 -26.83 -15.98 26.29
CA VAL A 203 -26.00 -16.78 25.39
C VAL A 203 -24.85 -15.91 24.86
N ILE A 204 -23.62 -16.27 25.19
CA ILE A 204 -22.41 -15.46 24.91
C ILE A 204 -21.67 -15.98 23.67
N SER A 205 -21.79 -17.28 23.37
CA SER A 205 -21.12 -17.93 22.24
C SER A 205 -22.05 -18.90 21.51
N ILE A 206 -21.94 -18.93 20.19
CA ILE A 206 -22.61 -19.91 19.33
C ILE A 206 -21.59 -20.45 18.33
N ALA A 207 -21.54 -21.78 18.20
CA ALA A 207 -20.75 -22.46 17.17
C ALA A 207 -21.63 -23.51 16.46
N VAL A 208 -21.36 -23.76 15.18
CA VAL A 208 -22.08 -24.75 14.37
C VAL A 208 -21.13 -25.91 14.07
N GLN A 209 -21.55 -27.13 14.37
CA GLN A 209 -20.80 -28.34 14.05
C GLN A 209 -20.97 -28.71 12.57
N ALA A 210 -20.07 -29.55 12.04
CA ALA A 210 -20.11 -30.00 10.65
C ALA A 210 -21.40 -30.75 10.28
N ASP A 211 -22.06 -31.38 11.26
CA ASP A 211 -23.35 -32.06 11.10
C ASP A 211 -24.56 -31.10 11.23
N GLY A 212 -24.32 -29.80 11.38
CA GLY A 212 -25.33 -28.75 11.51
C GLY A 212 -25.80 -28.50 12.93
N LYS A 213 -25.44 -29.31 13.93
CA LYS A 213 -25.84 -29.08 15.33
C LYS A 213 -25.28 -27.76 15.86
N VAL A 214 -26.04 -27.12 16.73
CA VAL A 214 -25.71 -25.80 17.28
C VAL A 214 -25.23 -25.93 18.71
N LEU A 215 -24.02 -25.46 18.99
CA LEU A 215 -23.47 -25.37 20.34
C LEU A 215 -23.74 -23.96 20.86
N ALA A 216 -24.28 -23.88 22.08
CA ALA A 216 -24.52 -22.63 22.78
C ALA A 216 -23.73 -22.62 24.09
N GLY A 217 -22.97 -21.54 24.33
CA GLY A 217 -22.28 -21.26 25.58
C GLY A 217 -22.72 -19.92 26.16
N GLY A 218 -22.80 -19.81 27.49
CA GLY A 218 -23.17 -18.56 28.16
C GLY A 218 -23.46 -18.74 29.64
N PHE A 219 -24.32 -17.89 30.20
CA PHE A 219 -24.71 -17.87 31.62
C PHE A 219 -26.12 -18.41 31.88
N PHE A 220 -26.56 -19.45 31.18
CA PHE A 220 -27.90 -20.03 31.35
C PHE A 220 -27.90 -21.29 32.23
N SER A 221 -29.09 -21.64 32.75
CA SER A 221 -29.32 -22.89 33.51
C SER A 221 -30.25 -23.89 32.81
N THR A 222 -30.96 -23.44 31.78
CA THR A 222 -31.83 -24.26 30.94
C THR A 222 -31.82 -23.74 29.51
N ILE A 223 -31.85 -24.65 28.54
CA ILE A 223 -31.98 -24.34 27.11
C ILE A 223 -32.51 -25.57 26.36
N GLY A 224 -33.29 -25.35 25.29
CA GLY A 224 -33.82 -26.43 24.46
C GLY A 224 -34.78 -27.36 25.22
N GLY A 225 -35.50 -26.82 26.20
CA GLY A 225 -36.42 -27.56 27.07
C GLY A 225 -35.78 -28.45 28.13
N GLN A 226 -34.45 -28.40 28.30
CA GLN A 226 -33.71 -29.23 29.25
C GLN A 226 -32.87 -28.39 30.23
N SER A 227 -32.53 -28.96 31.38
CA SER A 227 -31.53 -28.37 32.28
C SER A 227 -30.13 -28.56 31.69
N ARG A 228 -29.48 -27.44 31.38
CA ARG A 228 -28.15 -27.37 30.79
C ARG A 228 -27.45 -26.18 31.40
N ILE A 229 -26.35 -26.45 32.10
CA ILE A 229 -25.66 -25.44 32.87
C ILE A 229 -24.53 -24.88 32.01
N GLN A 230 -24.71 -23.62 31.56
CA GLN A 230 -23.74 -22.77 30.85
C GLN A 230 -23.32 -23.23 29.45
N ILE A 231 -23.53 -24.50 29.08
CA ILE A 231 -23.21 -25.05 27.75
C ILE A 231 -24.25 -26.10 27.33
N ALA A 232 -24.61 -26.11 26.06
CA ALA A 232 -25.55 -27.06 25.48
C ALA A 232 -25.28 -27.33 24.00
N ARG A 233 -25.75 -28.48 23.52
CA ARG A 233 -25.87 -28.77 22.10
C ARG A 233 -27.34 -28.92 21.73
N LEU A 234 -27.72 -28.27 20.63
CA LEU A 234 -29.08 -28.14 20.15
C LEU A 234 -29.21 -28.79 18.78
N ASP A 235 -30.33 -29.48 18.59
CA ASP A 235 -30.71 -29.99 17.29
C ASP A 235 -30.98 -28.84 16.30
N ALA A 236 -30.44 -28.97 15.09
CA ALA A 236 -30.48 -27.93 14.07
C ALA A 236 -31.90 -27.67 13.54
N THR A 237 -32.83 -28.61 13.71
CA THR A 237 -34.19 -28.48 13.15
C THR A 237 -35.17 -28.05 14.24
N THR A 238 -35.12 -28.71 15.40
CA THR A 238 -36.12 -28.56 16.48
C THR A 238 -35.71 -27.54 17.55
N GLY A 239 -34.41 -27.28 17.71
CA GLY A 239 -33.88 -26.42 18.78
C GLY A 239 -33.91 -27.08 20.17
N LEU A 240 -34.27 -28.36 20.26
CA LEU A 240 -34.22 -29.11 21.50
C LEU A 240 -32.78 -29.47 21.85
N ALA A 241 -32.47 -29.50 23.15
CA ALA A 241 -31.17 -29.94 23.63
C ALA A 241 -31.06 -31.47 23.57
N ASP A 242 -29.97 -31.99 23.00
CA ASP A 242 -29.71 -33.43 22.94
C ASP A 242 -29.02 -33.94 24.21
N SER A 243 -28.64 -35.23 24.25
CA SER A 243 -28.05 -35.87 25.44
C SER A 243 -26.66 -35.35 25.83
N TRP A 244 -26.00 -34.54 25.00
CA TRP A 244 -24.69 -33.97 25.29
C TRP A 244 -24.79 -32.89 26.37
N ASN A 245 -24.31 -33.20 27.57
CA ASN A 245 -24.45 -32.35 28.76
C ASN A 245 -23.15 -32.31 29.59
N PRO A 246 -22.19 -31.45 29.23
CA PRO A 246 -20.91 -31.32 29.95
C PRO A 246 -21.04 -30.75 31.37
N ILE A 247 -22.02 -29.88 31.61
CA ILE A 247 -22.23 -29.13 32.86
C ILE A 247 -20.99 -28.33 33.29
N ALA A 248 -21.01 -27.00 33.11
CA ALA A 248 -19.92 -26.15 33.59
C ALA A 248 -20.30 -25.44 34.92
N PHE A 249 -19.47 -25.56 35.96
CA PHE A 249 -19.68 -24.89 37.24
C PHE A 249 -18.63 -23.81 37.50
N GLY A 250 -18.97 -22.81 38.32
CA GLY A 250 -18.05 -21.77 38.78
C GLY A 250 -17.99 -20.51 37.91
N GLY A 251 -18.59 -20.52 36.72
CA GLY A 251 -18.66 -19.37 35.82
C GLY A 251 -19.15 -19.75 34.42
N GLU A 252 -19.26 -18.76 33.55
CA GLU A 252 -19.79 -18.84 32.20
C GLU A 252 -18.85 -19.48 31.18
N VAL A 253 -19.43 -19.94 30.07
CA VAL A 253 -18.69 -20.30 28.85
C VAL A 253 -18.76 -19.13 27.87
N ILE A 254 -17.62 -18.52 27.57
CA ILE A 254 -17.50 -17.29 26.77
C ILE A 254 -17.17 -17.59 25.31
N SER A 255 -16.42 -18.66 25.02
CA SER A 255 -16.05 -19.02 23.65
C SER A 255 -16.02 -20.53 23.47
N ILE A 256 -16.51 -20.97 22.30
CA ILE A 256 -16.53 -22.37 21.87
C ILE A 256 -15.88 -22.47 20.50
N ALA A 257 -14.97 -23.43 20.33
CA ALA A 257 -14.40 -23.80 19.03
C ALA A 257 -14.53 -25.31 18.79
N VAL A 258 -14.79 -25.68 17.54
CA VAL A 258 -14.88 -27.09 17.11
C VAL A 258 -13.58 -27.47 16.41
N GLN A 259 -12.95 -28.55 16.87
CA GLN A 259 -11.76 -29.10 16.21
C GLN A 259 -12.15 -29.98 15.03
N ALA A 260 -11.21 -30.17 14.09
CA ALA A 260 -11.43 -30.99 12.89
C ALA A 260 -11.76 -32.47 13.20
N ASP A 261 -11.33 -32.97 14.36
CA ASP A 261 -11.64 -34.32 14.85
C ASP A 261 -12.98 -34.42 15.59
N GLY A 262 -13.76 -33.33 15.62
CA GLY A 262 -15.07 -33.27 16.27
C GLY A 262 -15.03 -32.98 17.78
N LYS A 263 -13.85 -32.82 18.39
CA LYS A 263 -13.75 -32.38 19.80
C LYS A 263 -14.13 -30.91 19.96
N ILE A 264 -14.61 -30.56 21.14
CA ILE A 264 -15.12 -29.22 21.46
C ILE A 264 -14.18 -28.56 22.46
N LEU A 265 -13.63 -27.40 22.11
CA LEU A 265 -12.93 -26.53 23.05
C LEU A 265 -13.93 -25.54 23.63
N ALA A 266 -13.98 -25.44 24.96
CA ALA A 266 -14.78 -24.46 25.66
C ALA A 266 -13.88 -23.65 26.61
N CYS A 267 -14.00 -22.33 26.59
CA CYS A 267 -13.30 -21.46 27.53
C CYS A 267 -14.23 -20.41 28.16
N GLY A 268 -13.87 -19.91 29.35
CA GLY A 268 -14.66 -18.92 30.08
C GLY A 268 -14.22 -18.77 31.54
N GLY A 269 -15.17 -18.60 32.45
CA GLY A 269 -14.96 -18.38 33.89
C GLY A 269 -15.15 -19.61 34.77
N PHE A 270 -15.47 -20.78 34.21
CA PHE A 270 -15.76 -22.00 34.97
C PHE A 270 -14.54 -22.59 35.70
N THR A 271 -14.77 -23.36 36.76
CA THR A 271 -13.77 -24.09 37.55
C THR A 271 -13.83 -25.61 37.34
N SER A 272 -14.91 -26.11 36.75
CA SER A 272 -15.06 -27.50 36.33
C SER A 272 -16.03 -27.63 35.16
N ILE A 273 -15.79 -28.60 34.28
CA ILE A 273 -16.66 -28.93 33.15
C ILE A 273 -16.41 -30.39 32.71
N GLY A 274 -17.44 -31.06 32.18
CA GLY A 274 -17.32 -32.41 31.64
C GLY A 274 -16.95 -33.45 32.71
N GLY A 275 -17.39 -33.23 33.95
CA GLY A 275 -17.10 -34.09 35.11
C GLY A 275 -15.68 -33.98 35.68
N GLN A 276 -14.87 -33.02 35.21
CA GLN A 276 -13.48 -32.83 35.65
C GLN A 276 -13.23 -31.42 36.18
N SER A 277 -12.29 -31.27 37.12
CA SER A 277 -11.77 -29.96 37.49
C SER A 277 -10.91 -29.42 36.34
N ARG A 278 -11.38 -28.34 35.73
CA ARG A 278 -10.82 -27.70 34.55
C ARG A 278 -11.04 -26.21 34.72
N PHE A 279 -9.97 -25.49 35.00
CA PHE A 279 -10.03 -24.04 35.21
C PHE A 279 -10.06 -23.32 33.87
N ALA A 280 -11.15 -22.60 33.60
CA ALA A 280 -11.37 -21.66 32.51
C ALA A 280 -11.23 -22.17 31.07
N ILE A 281 -10.66 -23.35 30.84
CA ILE A 281 -10.58 -23.98 29.52
C ILE A 281 -10.60 -25.50 29.64
N ALA A 282 -11.32 -26.15 28.73
CA ALA A 282 -11.37 -27.60 28.63
C ALA A 282 -11.56 -28.04 27.18
N ARG A 283 -11.11 -29.26 26.90
CA ARG A 283 -11.50 -29.99 25.70
C ARG A 283 -12.47 -31.10 26.07
N LEU A 284 -13.60 -31.13 25.37
CA LEU A 284 -14.69 -32.05 25.57
C LEU A 284 -14.79 -33.01 24.39
N ASP A 285 -15.11 -34.26 24.71
CA ASP A 285 -15.48 -35.24 23.72
C ASP A 285 -16.79 -34.83 23.01
N GLY A 286 -16.76 -34.85 21.68
CA GLY A 286 -17.88 -34.40 20.85
C GLY A 286 -19.12 -35.29 20.95
N THR A 287 -19.03 -36.49 21.53
CA THR A 287 -20.18 -37.41 21.65
C THR A 287 -20.74 -37.42 23.06
N THR A 288 -19.87 -37.52 24.06
CA THR A 288 -20.23 -37.72 25.47
C THR A 288 -20.28 -36.43 26.28
N GLY A 289 -19.54 -35.39 25.87
CA GLY A 289 -19.42 -34.14 26.63
C GLY A 289 -18.49 -34.21 27.84
N LEU A 290 -17.81 -35.34 28.04
CA LEU A 290 -16.80 -35.49 29.09
C LEU A 290 -15.51 -34.76 28.70
N ALA A 291 -14.84 -34.18 29.71
CA ALA A 291 -13.54 -33.56 29.50
C ALA A 291 -12.44 -34.62 29.40
N ASP A 292 -11.58 -34.52 28.39
CA ASP A 292 -10.46 -35.45 28.20
C ASP A 292 -9.21 -35.04 29.02
N SER A 293 -8.09 -35.74 28.84
CA SER A 293 -6.85 -35.52 29.59
C SER A 293 -6.14 -34.19 29.29
N TRP A 294 -6.54 -33.47 28.24
CA TRP A 294 -5.94 -32.18 27.87
C TRP A 294 -6.29 -31.11 28.90
N ASN A 295 -5.28 -30.61 29.62
CA ASN A 295 -5.47 -29.65 30.70
C ASN A 295 -4.35 -28.59 30.75
N PRO A 296 -4.57 -27.40 30.16
CA PRO A 296 -3.61 -26.30 30.22
C PRO A 296 -3.53 -25.62 31.59
N ASN A 297 -4.51 -25.81 32.47
CA ASN A 297 -4.53 -25.30 33.84
C ASN A 297 -4.06 -23.84 34.00
N PRO A 298 -4.74 -22.85 33.39
CA PRO A 298 -4.38 -21.44 33.55
C PRO A 298 -4.48 -21.01 35.02
N ASN A 299 -3.57 -20.14 35.45
CA ASN A 299 -3.75 -19.47 36.73
C ASN A 299 -4.85 -18.41 36.61
N LEU A 300 -5.80 -18.45 37.53
CA LEU A 300 -6.78 -17.37 37.67
C LEU A 300 -6.29 -16.48 38.80
N PRO A 301 -5.99 -15.19 38.56
CA PRO A 301 -5.63 -14.31 39.66
C PRO A 301 -6.77 -14.16 40.68
N VAL A 302 -8.04 -14.18 40.24
CA VAL A 302 -9.23 -13.98 41.08
C VAL A 302 -10.49 -14.44 40.30
N PRO A 303 -11.61 -14.81 40.95
CA PRO A 303 -12.92 -14.81 40.30
C PRO A 303 -13.18 -13.50 39.51
N GLY A 304 -13.65 -13.60 38.26
CA GLY A 304 -13.89 -12.45 37.36
C GLY A 304 -12.85 -12.23 36.26
N TYR A 305 -11.85 -13.11 36.12
CA TYR A 305 -10.77 -13.00 35.12
C TYR A 305 -10.73 -14.22 34.18
N PRO A 306 -11.65 -14.33 33.20
CA PRO A 306 -11.84 -15.53 32.38
C PRO A 306 -10.81 -15.69 31.24
N VAL A 307 -10.83 -16.88 30.61
CA VAL A 307 -10.29 -17.06 29.25
C VAL A 307 -11.40 -16.65 28.27
N ASN A 308 -11.16 -15.61 27.47
CA ASN A 308 -12.19 -14.97 26.65
C ASN A 308 -12.31 -15.56 25.24
N SER A 309 -11.22 -16.09 24.69
CA SER A 309 -11.18 -16.53 23.30
C SER A 309 -10.34 -17.78 23.12
N VAL A 310 -10.83 -18.68 22.28
CA VAL A 310 -10.12 -19.87 21.82
C VAL A 310 -10.23 -19.99 20.30
N ALA A 311 -9.11 -20.29 19.63
CA ALA A 311 -9.06 -20.51 18.19
C ALA A 311 -8.16 -21.71 17.85
N VAL A 312 -8.46 -22.40 16.76
CA VAL A 312 -7.71 -23.57 16.29
C VAL A 312 -6.95 -23.19 15.03
N GLN A 313 -5.64 -23.42 15.02
CA GLN A 313 -4.81 -23.23 13.83
C GLN A 313 -4.93 -24.42 12.87
N SER A 314 -4.56 -24.22 11.60
CA SER A 314 -4.61 -25.27 10.57
C SER A 314 -3.69 -26.45 10.86
N ASP A 315 -2.63 -26.25 11.65
CA ASP A 315 -1.72 -27.29 12.14
C ASP A 315 -2.23 -28.00 13.41
N GLY A 316 -3.44 -27.67 13.87
CA GLY A 316 -4.09 -28.24 15.04
C GLY A 316 -3.75 -27.56 16.37
N LYS A 317 -2.76 -26.65 16.42
CA LYS A 317 -2.42 -25.93 17.66
C LYS A 317 -3.57 -25.02 18.12
N ILE A 318 -3.64 -24.81 19.43
CA ILE A 318 -4.75 -24.09 20.07
C ILE A 318 -4.24 -22.73 20.57
N LEU A 319 -4.83 -21.65 20.09
CA LEU A 319 -4.58 -20.28 20.55
C LEU A 319 -5.61 -19.89 21.59
N VAL A 320 -5.15 -19.21 22.64
CA VAL A 320 -5.99 -18.80 23.76
C VAL A 320 -5.69 -17.36 24.17
N GLY A 321 -6.74 -16.58 24.42
CA GLY A 321 -6.68 -15.20 24.86
C GLY A 321 -7.55 -14.96 26.09
N GLY A 322 -7.08 -14.18 27.05
CA GLY A 322 -7.85 -13.91 28.27
C GLY A 322 -7.07 -13.17 29.35
N TRP A 323 -7.43 -13.46 30.61
CA TRP A 323 -6.87 -12.79 31.78
C TRP A 323 -5.82 -13.61 32.58
N PHE A 324 -5.29 -14.69 32.03
CA PHE A 324 -4.26 -15.50 32.70
C PHE A 324 -2.86 -14.85 32.63
N THR A 325 -1.97 -15.24 33.54
CA THR A 325 -0.53 -14.92 33.50
C THR A 325 0.37 -16.17 33.47
N PHE A 326 -0.24 -17.35 33.55
CA PHE A 326 0.38 -18.66 33.50
C PHE A 326 -0.60 -19.64 32.87
N ILE A 327 -0.13 -20.47 31.93
CA ILE A 327 -0.92 -21.53 31.29
C ILE A 327 0.02 -22.55 30.64
N GLY A 328 -0.40 -23.81 30.58
CA GLY A 328 0.32 -24.89 29.93
C GLY A 328 1.70 -25.14 30.54
N GLY A 329 1.83 -24.93 31.86
CA GLY A 329 3.09 -25.08 32.61
C GLY A 329 4.10 -23.95 32.41
N GLN A 330 3.72 -22.85 31.74
CA GLN A 330 4.62 -21.72 31.45
C GLN A 330 3.98 -20.38 31.84
N THR A 331 4.82 -19.39 32.18
CA THR A 331 4.38 -17.99 32.28
C THR A 331 3.98 -17.48 30.91
N ARG A 332 2.71 -17.09 30.76
CA ARG A 332 2.16 -16.51 29.53
C ARG A 332 1.16 -15.45 29.91
N ASN A 333 1.46 -14.21 29.55
CA ASN A 333 0.58 -13.11 29.88
C ASN A 333 -0.47 -12.94 28.78
N ARG A 334 -1.72 -13.25 29.15
CA ARG A 334 -2.98 -12.92 28.44
C ARG A 334 -3.18 -13.59 27.09
N ILE A 335 -2.14 -14.18 26.51
CA ILE A 335 -2.19 -14.86 25.23
C ILE A 335 -1.17 -16.02 25.20
N ALA A 336 -1.58 -17.17 24.68
CA ALA A 336 -0.71 -18.35 24.56
C ALA A 336 -1.09 -19.23 23.38
N ARG A 337 -0.14 -20.07 22.97
CA ARG A 337 -0.36 -21.18 22.05
C ARG A 337 -0.06 -22.49 22.76
N LEU A 338 -0.97 -23.45 22.61
CA LEU A 338 -0.97 -24.71 23.31
C LEU A 338 -0.85 -25.87 22.32
N ASP A 339 -0.07 -26.87 22.71
CA ASP A 339 0.00 -28.14 22.01
C ASP A 339 -1.34 -28.88 22.12
N ALA A 340 -1.82 -29.38 20.98
CA ALA A 340 -3.12 -30.01 20.87
C ALA A 340 -3.19 -31.35 21.62
N THR A 341 -2.07 -32.00 21.92
CA THR A 341 -2.09 -33.32 22.58
C THR A 341 -1.92 -33.17 24.08
N THR A 342 -0.96 -32.36 24.50
CA THR A 342 -0.49 -32.26 25.88
C THR A 342 -1.11 -31.10 26.66
N GLY A 343 -1.58 -30.06 25.99
CA GLY A 343 -2.05 -28.83 26.64
C GLY A 343 -0.94 -27.95 27.21
N LEU A 344 0.33 -28.29 26.95
CA LEU A 344 1.48 -27.48 27.32
C LEU A 344 1.63 -26.29 26.37
N ALA A 345 2.11 -25.17 26.91
CA ALA A 345 2.43 -23.99 26.12
C ALA A 345 3.79 -24.18 25.41
N ASP A 346 3.85 -23.86 24.12
CA ASP A 346 5.09 -23.94 23.33
C ASP A 346 5.93 -22.65 23.46
N SER A 347 6.93 -22.39 22.61
CA SER A 347 7.78 -21.18 22.71
C SER A 347 7.09 -19.86 22.34
N TRP A 348 5.85 -19.87 21.83
CA TRP A 348 5.14 -18.70 21.29
C TRP A 348 4.64 -17.76 22.39
N ASN A 349 5.36 -16.67 22.69
CA ASN A 349 5.06 -15.78 23.82
C ASN A 349 4.97 -14.28 23.43
N PRO A 350 3.79 -13.81 23.00
CA PRO A 350 3.58 -12.41 22.65
C PRO A 350 3.57 -11.43 23.82
N ASN A 351 3.23 -11.89 25.03
CA ASN A 351 3.29 -11.12 26.27
C ASN A 351 2.49 -9.80 26.22
N ALA A 352 1.16 -9.87 26.11
CA ALA A 352 0.30 -8.68 26.17
C ALA A 352 0.13 -8.19 27.62
N ASN A 353 0.10 -6.86 27.83
CA ASN A 353 0.04 -6.29 29.17
C ASN A 353 -1.36 -6.29 29.81
N ASN A 354 -2.41 -6.51 29.02
CA ASN A 354 -3.78 -6.55 29.48
C ASN A 354 -4.62 -7.57 28.68
N ALA A 355 -5.90 -7.70 29.05
CA ALA A 355 -6.80 -8.70 28.52
C ALA A 355 -6.87 -8.72 26.99
N VAL A 356 -6.83 -9.94 26.45
CA VAL A 356 -7.16 -10.25 25.05
C VAL A 356 -8.58 -10.81 25.03
N TYR A 357 -9.47 -10.18 24.26
CA TYR A 357 -10.89 -10.56 24.13
C TYR A 357 -11.17 -11.38 22.88
N SER A 358 -10.41 -11.18 21.81
CA SER A 358 -10.64 -11.85 20.52
C SER A 358 -9.32 -12.24 19.88
N ILE A 359 -9.28 -13.45 19.32
CA ILE A 359 -8.17 -13.97 18.51
C ILE A 359 -8.72 -14.47 17.18
N ALA A 360 -8.06 -14.10 16.09
CA ALA A 360 -8.35 -14.63 14.76
C ALA A 360 -7.06 -15.09 14.07
N VAL A 361 -7.15 -16.18 13.31
CA VAL A 361 -6.04 -16.74 12.52
C VAL A 361 -6.22 -16.31 11.07
N GLN A 362 -5.18 -15.74 10.48
CA GLN A 362 -5.16 -15.40 9.05
C GLN A 362 -4.77 -16.61 8.20
N SER A 363 -5.08 -16.56 6.90
CA SER A 363 -4.75 -17.63 5.94
C SER A 363 -3.24 -17.84 5.80
N ASP A 364 -2.44 -16.79 6.03
CA ASP A 364 -0.98 -16.86 6.11
C ASP A 364 -0.47 -17.36 7.48
N GLY A 365 -1.35 -17.78 8.39
CA GLY A 365 -0.97 -18.30 9.71
C GLY A 365 -0.51 -17.23 10.71
N LYS A 366 -0.53 -15.94 10.37
CA LYS A 366 -0.39 -14.86 11.35
C LYS A 366 -1.61 -14.81 12.26
N VAL A 367 -1.45 -14.20 13.43
CA VAL A 367 -2.49 -14.14 14.47
C VAL A 367 -2.84 -12.70 14.77
N LEU A 368 -4.13 -12.37 14.68
CA LEU A 368 -4.67 -11.08 15.13
C LEU A 368 -5.16 -11.21 16.57
N ALA A 369 -4.83 -10.24 17.40
CA ALA A 369 -5.30 -10.14 18.78
C ALA A 369 -6.02 -8.80 18.96
N GLY A 370 -7.23 -8.85 19.53
CA GLY A 370 -8.03 -7.69 19.92
C GLY A 370 -8.32 -7.72 21.42
N GLY A 371 -8.27 -6.57 22.09
CA GLY A 371 -8.45 -6.53 23.54
C GLY A 371 -8.40 -5.13 24.14
N PHE A 372 -8.05 -5.07 25.42
CA PHE A 372 -7.86 -3.84 26.21
C PHE A 372 -6.38 -3.57 26.54
N PHE A 373 -5.47 -4.27 25.86
CA PHE A 373 -4.03 -4.06 26.03
C PHE A 373 -3.59 -2.76 25.38
N THR A 374 -2.56 -2.17 25.96
CA THR A 374 -1.87 -0.99 25.42
C THR A 374 -0.46 -1.33 24.96
N THR A 375 0.05 -2.51 25.33
CA THR A 375 1.34 -3.01 24.84
C THR A 375 1.34 -4.52 24.62
N VAL A 376 2.16 -4.96 23.67
CA VAL A 376 2.45 -6.37 23.39
C VAL A 376 3.97 -6.52 23.24
N GLY A 377 4.57 -7.45 24.01
CA GLY A 377 6.02 -7.63 24.01
C GLY A 377 6.78 -6.36 24.43
N GLY A 378 6.18 -5.54 25.30
CA GLY A 378 6.73 -4.26 25.76
C GLY A 378 6.61 -3.09 24.76
N GLN A 379 5.99 -3.30 23.60
CA GLN A 379 5.81 -2.27 22.57
C GLN A 379 4.37 -1.75 22.55
N THR A 380 4.17 -0.46 22.31
CA THR A 380 2.83 0.14 22.23
C THR A 380 2.03 -0.49 21.11
N ARG A 381 0.87 -1.05 21.47
CA ARG A 381 -0.16 -1.54 20.58
C ARG A 381 -1.49 -1.37 21.29
N ASN A 382 -2.29 -0.43 20.83
CA ASN A 382 -3.54 -0.11 21.49
C ASN A 382 -4.66 -0.97 20.93
N ASN A 383 -5.15 -1.88 21.77
CA ASN A 383 -6.38 -2.66 21.60
C ASN A 383 -6.40 -3.63 20.41
N ILE A 384 -5.45 -3.55 19.48
CA ILE A 384 -5.28 -4.47 18.35
C ILE A 384 -3.80 -4.67 18.00
N ALA A 385 -3.43 -5.91 17.71
CA ALA A 385 -2.07 -6.28 17.28
C ALA A 385 -2.12 -7.45 16.29
N ARG A 386 -1.14 -7.51 15.39
CA ARG A 386 -0.85 -8.69 14.57
C ARG A 386 0.46 -9.32 15.03
N LEU A 387 0.48 -10.65 15.09
CA LEU A 387 1.57 -11.46 15.60
C LEU A 387 2.05 -12.39 14.50
N GLU A 388 3.36 -12.57 14.43
CA GLU A 388 4.01 -13.54 13.58
C GLU A 388 3.77 -14.98 14.08
N ARG A 389 4.05 -15.96 13.21
CA ARG A 389 3.89 -17.39 13.53
C ARG A 389 4.74 -17.84 14.72
N ASP A 390 5.80 -17.12 15.06
CA ASP A 390 6.68 -17.39 16.20
C ASP A 390 6.24 -16.66 17.50
N GLY A 391 5.26 -15.77 17.40
CA GLY A 391 4.67 -15.05 18.54
C GLY A 391 5.28 -13.70 18.79
N SER A 392 6.26 -13.29 17.98
CA SER A 392 6.72 -11.92 17.94
C SER A 392 5.63 -11.00 17.39
N LEU A 393 5.61 -9.74 17.84
CA LEU A 393 4.76 -8.71 17.26
C LEU A 393 5.19 -8.46 15.80
N ASP A 394 4.23 -8.38 14.87
CA ASP A 394 4.49 -8.01 13.48
C ASP A 394 4.94 -6.54 13.41
N ARG A 395 6.22 -6.37 13.10
CA ARG A 395 7.01 -5.13 13.19
C ARG A 395 7.72 -4.78 11.88
N SER A 396 7.23 -5.20 10.73
CA SER A 396 7.86 -4.74 9.47
C SER A 396 7.78 -3.20 9.42
N LEU A 397 8.83 -2.37 9.64
CA LEU A 397 10.29 -2.57 9.59
C LEU A 397 11.03 -1.72 10.68
N SER A 398 11.67 -2.32 11.70
CA SER A 398 12.55 -1.62 12.68
C SER A 398 14.03 -1.91 12.42
N LEU A 399 14.84 -0.85 12.35
CA LEU A 399 16.29 -0.91 12.09
C LEU A 399 17.07 -0.50 13.32
N ALA A 400 17.26 -1.41 14.26
CA ALA A 400 18.16 -1.18 15.39
C ALA A 400 19.62 -1.04 14.89
N ALA A 401 20.08 0.20 14.73
CA ALA A 401 21.45 0.52 14.35
C ALA A 401 22.07 1.48 15.38
N ALA A 402 23.21 1.10 15.96
CA ALA A 402 23.90 1.94 16.93
C ALA A 402 24.79 2.95 16.18
N GLY A 403 24.43 4.24 16.28
CA GLY A 403 25.25 5.41 15.92
C GLY A 403 25.31 5.74 14.42
N VAL A 404 24.24 6.33 13.86
CA VAL A 404 24.11 6.43 12.39
C VAL A 404 23.59 7.78 11.84
N ASP A 405 24.14 8.19 10.69
CA ASP A 405 23.60 9.19 9.75
C ASP A 405 23.52 8.55 8.34
N VAL A 406 22.33 8.12 7.90
CA VAL A 406 22.13 7.49 6.58
C VAL A 406 22.01 8.58 5.51
N ARG A 407 23.01 8.69 4.64
CA ARG A 407 23.06 9.73 3.60
C ARG A 407 22.73 9.19 2.22
N ALA A 408 23.17 8.00 1.86
CA ALA A 408 22.89 7.41 0.56
C ALA A 408 21.79 6.36 0.66
N THR A 409 20.86 6.38 -0.29
CA THR A 409 19.84 5.34 -0.46
C THR A 409 19.66 5.03 -1.94
N ALA A 410 19.63 3.75 -2.28
CA ALA A 410 19.33 3.32 -3.64
C ALA A 410 18.48 2.04 -3.63
N ILE A 411 17.48 1.98 -4.52
CA ILE A 411 16.64 0.80 -4.74
C ILE A 411 17.18 0.01 -5.92
N GLN A 412 17.40 -1.28 -5.72
CA GLN A 412 17.81 -2.22 -6.76
C GLN A 412 16.59 -2.80 -7.52
N PRO A 413 16.78 -3.31 -8.76
CA PRO A 413 15.73 -3.96 -9.55
C PRO A 413 14.96 -5.08 -8.83
N ASP A 414 15.63 -5.80 -7.93
CA ASP A 414 15.07 -6.90 -7.14
C ASP A 414 14.32 -6.44 -5.87
N GLY A 415 14.18 -5.12 -5.66
CA GLY A 415 13.54 -4.53 -4.50
C GLY A 415 14.42 -4.43 -3.26
N LYS A 416 15.69 -4.87 -3.32
CA LYS A 416 16.65 -4.66 -2.23
C LYS A 416 17.00 -3.19 -2.08
N VAL A 417 17.36 -2.80 -0.86
CA VAL A 417 17.68 -1.41 -0.50
C VAL A 417 19.14 -1.31 -0.11
N LEU A 418 19.90 -0.48 -0.81
CA LEU A 418 21.24 -0.10 -0.40
C LEU A 418 21.17 1.15 0.47
N ILE A 419 21.92 1.12 1.57
CA ILE A 419 22.11 2.25 2.47
C ILE A 419 23.60 2.57 2.58
N GLY A 420 23.94 3.85 2.56
CA GLY A 420 25.28 4.35 2.81
C GLY A 420 25.24 5.55 3.74
N GLY A 421 26.29 5.75 4.52
CA GLY A 421 26.35 6.86 5.47
C GLY A 421 27.51 6.74 6.45
N LEU A 422 27.34 7.35 7.62
CA LEU A 422 28.22 7.14 8.77
C LEU A 422 27.54 6.13 9.69
N PHE A 423 27.99 4.88 9.70
CA PHE A 423 27.56 3.86 10.65
C PHE A 423 28.58 2.73 10.76
N SER A 424 28.51 1.99 11.87
CA SER A 424 29.35 0.81 12.12
C SER A 424 28.57 -0.49 12.28
N THR A 425 27.24 -0.41 12.43
CA THR A 425 26.36 -1.57 12.57
C THR A 425 25.04 -1.37 11.84
N VAL A 426 24.44 -2.46 11.37
CA VAL A 426 23.08 -2.52 10.82
C VAL A 426 22.41 -3.77 11.37
N LEU A 427 21.25 -3.61 12.03
CA LEU A 427 20.53 -4.70 12.69
C LEU A 427 21.41 -5.48 13.68
N GLY A 428 22.24 -4.76 14.44
CA GLY A 428 23.20 -5.34 15.40
C GLY A 428 24.41 -6.05 14.79
N VAL A 429 24.49 -6.17 13.46
CA VAL A 429 25.62 -6.79 12.76
C VAL A 429 26.62 -5.72 12.33
N ALA A 430 27.91 -5.96 12.53
CA ALA A 430 28.97 -5.06 12.09
C ALA A 430 28.92 -4.86 10.57
N ARG A 431 28.63 -3.63 10.15
CA ARG A 431 28.57 -3.19 8.76
C ARG A 431 28.99 -1.74 8.74
N ASN A 432 30.14 -1.45 8.12
CA ASN A 432 30.70 -0.11 8.15
C ASN A 432 30.31 0.67 6.89
N ASN A 433 29.60 1.79 7.11
CA ASN A 433 29.31 2.89 6.19
C ASN A 433 28.55 2.56 4.90
N ILE A 434 28.36 1.28 4.57
CA ILE A 434 27.50 0.78 3.50
C ILE A 434 26.96 -0.61 3.85
N ALA A 435 25.68 -0.83 3.56
CA ALA A 435 25.00 -2.11 3.76
C ALA A 435 23.87 -2.28 2.74
N ARG A 436 23.38 -3.51 2.64
CA ARG A 436 22.20 -3.85 1.85
C ARG A 436 21.15 -4.52 2.73
N LEU A 437 19.91 -4.08 2.59
CA LEU A 437 18.74 -4.73 3.15
C LEU A 437 18.04 -5.51 2.03
N ASN A 438 17.52 -6.68 2.39
CA ASN A 438 16.60 -7.43 1.55
C ASN A 438 15.28 -6.67 1.41
N ALA A 439 14.43 -7.07 0.44
CA ALA A 439 13.12 -6.44 0.22
C ALA A 439 12.19 -6.53 1.44
N ASP A 440 12.40 -7.51 2.32
CA ASP A 440 11.69 -7.69 3.58
C ASP A 440 12.25 -6.87 4.76
N GLY A 441 13.34 -6.12 4.53
CA GLY A 441 14.01 -5.29 5.54
C GLY A 441 15.10 -5.98 6.35
N THR A 442 15.32 -7.29 6.17
CA THR A 442 16.42 -8.01 6.83
C THR A 442 17.77 -7.61 6.24
N LEU A 443 18.85 -7.73 7.02
CA LEU A 443 20.20 -7.47 6.49
C LEU A 443 20.60 -8.56 5.49
N ASP A 444 21.05 -8.16 4.30
CA ASP A 444 21.73 -9.05 3.37
C ASP A 444 23.17 -9.29 3.88
N THR A 445 23.37 -10.43 4.54
CA THR A 445 24.65 -10.75 5.16
C THR A 445 25.73 -11.11 4.14
N ALA A 446 25.36 -11.49 2.91
CA ALA A 446 26.30 -11.81 1.85
C ALA A 446 26.98 -10.56 1.27
N PHE A 447 26.35 -9.39 1.42
CA PHE A 447 26.90 -8.12 0.97
C PHE A 447 27.65 -7.40 2.11
N ASN A 448 28.98 -7.35 2.05
CA ASN A 448 29.80 -6.66 3.05
C ASN A 448 31.00 -5.92 2.44
N PRO A 449 30.79 -4.68 1.94
CA PRO A 449 31.88 -3.88 1.39
C PRO A 449 32.79 -3.28 2.47
N ASN A 450 32.32 -3.12 3.70
CA ASN A 450 33.13 -2.68 4.84
C ASN A 450 33.98 -1.41 4.56
N ALA A 451 33.35 -0.32 4.15
CA ALA A 451 34.07 0.91 3.82
C ALA A 451 34.64 1.58 5.09
N ASN A 452 35.87 2.10 5.03
CA ASN A 452 36.51 2.75 6.18
C ASN A 452 36.12 4.24 6.37
N GLY A 453 35.27 4.78 5.50
CA GLY A 453 34.79 6.16 5.55
C GLY A 453 33.40 6.26 4.94
N PHE A 454 32.79 7.44 5.02
CA PHE A 454 31.37 7.61 4.73
C PHE A 454 31.07 7.35 3.26
N VAL A 455 29.98 6.65 2.98
CA VAL A 455 29.42 6.55 1.63
C VAL A 455 28.26 7.52 1.53
N VAL A 456 28.34 8.48 0.60
CA VAL A 456 27.34 9.56 0.45
C VAL A 456 26.60 9.48 -0.88
N SER A 457 27.11 8.69 -1.83
CA SER A 457 26.48 8.46 -3.12
C SER A 457 26.57 6.98 -3.50
N ILE A 458 25.47 6.44 -4.03
CA ILE A 458 25.39 5.09 -4.58
C ILE A 458 24.78 5.18 -5.99
N GLY A 459 25.49 4.65 -6.98
CA GLY A 459 25.01 4.54 -8.37
C GLY A 459 24.82 3.08 -8.76
N LEU A 460 23.72 2.76 -9.44
CA LEU A 460 23.45 1.41 -9.91
C LEU A 460 23.73 1.29 -11.40
N GLN A 461 24.43 0.23 -11.81
CA GLN A 461 24.66 -0.07 -13.21
C GLN A 461 23.67 -1.13 -13.73
N SER A 462 23.41 -1.11 -15.03
CA SER A 462 22.47 -2.03 -15.70
C SER A 462 22.92 -3.51 -15.69
N ASP A 463 24.21 -3.75 -15.45
CA ASP A 463 24.81 -5.08 -15.29
C ASP A 463 24.74 -5.61 -13.84
N GLY A 464 24.09 -4.86 -12.94
CA GLY A 464 23.92 -5.24 -11.53
C GLY A 464 25.08 -4.85 -10.61
N LYS A 465 26.15 -4.21 -11.12
CA LYS A 465 27.24 -3.68 -10.29
C LYS A 465 26.81 -2.40 -9.58
N ILE A 466 27.46 -2.14 -8.44
CA ILE A 466 27.14 -1.02 -7.56
C ILE A 466 28.35 -0.09 -7.49
N LEU A 467 28.15 1.19 -7.79
CA LEU A 467 29.14 2.25 -7.60
C LEU A 467 28.93 2.91 -6.24
N ALA A 468 30.00 3.06 -5.47
CA ALA A 468 29.99 3.76 -4.19
C ALA A 468 30.91 4.99 -4.27
N GLY A 469 30.41 6.15 -3.84
CA GLY A 469 31.16 7.41 -3.77
C GLY A 469 31.14 7.99 -2.35
N GLY A 470 32.26 8.56 -1.91
CA GLY A 470 32.30 9.31 -0.65
C GLY A 470 33.69 9.57 -0.10
N TYR A 471 33.87 9.32 1.20
CA TYR A 471 35.04 9.71 1.98
C TYR A 471 35.97 8.55 2.38
N PHE A 472 35.74 7.35 1.85
CA PHE A 472 36.57 6.18 2.14
C PHE A 472 37.88 6.18 1.34
N THR A 473 38.87 5.45 1.84
CA THR A 473 40.12 5.11 1.14
C THR A 473 40.27 3.60 0.91
N THR A 474 39.44 2.79 1.60
CA THR A 474 39.35 1.35 1.39
C THR A 474 37.88 0.90 1.44
N ILE A 475 37.52 0.00 0.54
CA ILE A 475 36.19 -0.63 0.45
C ILE A 475 36.31 -1.94 -0.35
N GLY A 476 35.46 -2.91 -0.04
CA GLY A 476 35.41 -4.21 -0.71
C GLY A 476 36.72 -5.00 -0.59
N GLY A 477 37.48 -4.80 0.49
CA GLY A 477 38.78 -5.43 0.73
C GLY A 477 39.95 -4.84 -0.07
N GLN A 478 39.75 -3.73 -0.80
CA GLN A 478 40.77 -3.11 -1.65
C GLN A 478 40.99 -1.64 -1.27
N THR A 479 42.16 -1.10 -1.62
CA THR A 479 42.39 0.35 -1.63
C THR A 479 41.66 0.96 -2.82
N ARG A 480 40.64 1.76 -2.54
CA ARG A 480 39.85 2.48 -3.54
C ARG A 480 39.56 3.84 -2.97
N ASN A 481 40.19 4.86 -3.52
CA ASN A 481 40.07 6.20 -2.97
C ASN A 481 38.81 6.88 -3.50
N ARG A 482 37.86 7.10 -2.58
CA ARG A 482 36.65 7.94 -2.71
C ARG A 482 35.61 7.48 -3.72
N ILE A 483 35.95 6.53 -4.60
CA ILE A 483 35.04 5.86 -5.51
C ILE A 483 35.46 4.40 -5.70
N ALA A 484 34.48 3.50 -5.76
CA ALA A 484 34.70 2.09 -6.03
C ALA A 484 33.52 1.50 -6.79
N ARG A 485 33.78 0.43 -7.55
CA ARG A 485 32.74 -0.45 -8.06
C ARG A 485 32.76 -1.77 -7.32
N LEU A 486 31.59 -2.20 -6.91
CA LEU A 486 31.36 -3.36 -6.08
C LEU A 486 30.60 -4.43 -6.87
N ASP A 487 31.00 -5.67 -6.67
CA ASP A 487 30.24 -6.83 -7.10
C ASP A 487 28.85 -6.80 -6.46
N GLY A 488 27.82 -6.97 -7.28
CA GLY A 488 26.43 -6.89 -6.88
C GLY A 488 25.99 -8.00 -5.93
N THR A 489 26.77 -9.07 -5.76
CA THR A 489 26.42 -10.17 -4.86
C THR A 489 27.13 -10.04 -3.52
N THR A 490 28.46 -9.88 -3.55
CA THR A 490 29.35 -9.98 -2.39
C THR A 490 29.72 -8.61 -1.79
N GLY A 491 29.65 -7.55 -2.58
CA GLY A 491 30.14 -6.22 -2.18
C GLY A 491 31.66 -6.08 -2.20
N LEU A 492 32.39 -7.04 -2.78
CA LEU A 492 33.83 -6.91 -3.01
C LEU A 492 34.12 -5.91 -4.12
N ALA A 493 35.24 -5.20 -4.03
CA ALA A 493 35.64 -4.23 -5.04
C ALA A 493 36.30 -4.94 -6.23
N ASP A 494 35.92 -4.57 -7.46
CA ASP A 494 36.54 -5.08 -8.68
C ASP A 494 37.73 -4.21 -9.14
N SER A 495 38.24 -4.44 -10.35
CA SER A 495 39.42 -3.74 -10.91
C SER A 495 39.19 -2.26 -11.25
N PHE A 496 37.96 -1.75 -11.15
CA PHE A 496 37.66 -0.33 -11.40
C PHE A 496 38.26 0.54 -10.30
N ASP A 497 39.28 1.33 -10.64
CA ASP A 497 39.97 2.24 -9.71
C ASP A 497 40.28 3.61 -10.34
N PRO A 498 39.31 4.53 -10.33
CA PRO A 498 39.52 5.92 -10.74
C PRO A 498 40.42 6.71 -9.80
N ASN A 499 40.65 6.24 -8.57
CA ASN A 499 41.56 6.84 -7.59
C ASN A 499 41.41 8.37 -7.43
N ALA A 500 40.22 8.86 -7.05
CA ALA A 500 39.99 10.29 -6.89
C ALA A 500 40.77 10.84 -5.69
N ASN A 501 41.40 12.01 -5.84
CA ASN A 501 42.22 12.60 -4.77
C ASN A 501 41.41 13.28 -3.64
N ASN A 502 40.10 13.43 -3.81
CA ASN A 502 39.19 13.98 -2.80
C ASN A 502 37.76 13.42 -3.00
N SER A 503 36.83 13.79 -2.13
CA SER A 503 35.50 13.17 -2.06
C SER A 503 34.71 13.21 -3.38
N VAL A 504 33.99 12.11 -3.65
CA VAL A 504 32.97 12.03 -4.71
C VAL A 504 31.60 12.13 -4.03
N GLN A 505 30.85 13.18 -4.37
CA GLN A 505 29.57 13.51 -3.74
C GLN A 505 28.36 13.07 -4.58
N SER A 506 28.52 12.97 -5.90
CA SER A 506 27.44 12.59 -6.82
C SER A 506 27.93 11.60 -7.85
N ILE A 507 27.13 10.56 -8.11
CA ILE A 507 27.36 9.58 -9.17
C ILE A 507 26.08 9.47 -10.00
N ALA A 508 26.19 9.53 -11.32
CA ALA A 508 25.10 9.27 -12.26
C ALA A 508 25.60 8.39 -13.40
N THR A 509 24.82 7.38 -13.78
CA THR A 509 25.15 6.57 -14.95
C THR A 509 24.53 7.18 -16.21
N GLN A 510 25.19 7.07 -17.35
CA GLN A 510 24.64 7.44 -18.67
C GLN A 510 24.08 6.21 -19.40
N SER A 511 23.24 6.44 -20.41
CA SER A 511 22.62 5.37 -21.20
C SER A 511 23.63 4.53 -22.00
N ASP A 512 24.79 5.10 -22.29
CA ASP A 512 25.93 4.43 -22.93
C ASP A 512 26.84 3.69 -21.93
N GLY A 513 26.45 3.66 -20.65
CA GLY A 513 27.19 2.99 -19.58
C GLY A 513 28.30 3.83 -18.95
N LYS A 514 28.63 5.02 -19.47
CA LYS A 514 29.63 5.90 -18.85
C LYS A 514 29.16 6.43 -17.50
N ILE A 515 30.11 6.77 -16.64
CA ILE A 515 29.85 7.18 -15.26
C ILE A 515 30.22 8.64 -15.10
N LEU A 516 29.24 9.49 -14.75
CA LEU A 516 29.47 10.87 -14.37
C LEU A 516 29.67 10.98 -12.88
N VAL A 517 30.66 11.77 -12.48
CA VAL A 517 31.01 11.98 -11.07
C VAL A 517 31.20 13.47 -10.79
N GLY A 518 30.65 13.90 -9.66
CA GLY A 518 30.79 15.25 -9.12
C GLY A 518 31.33 15.19 -7.69
N GLY A 519 32.11 16.18 -7.29
CA GLY A 519 32.57 16.28 -5.90
C GLY A 519 33.71 17.28 -5.72
N GLU A 520 34.65 16.92 -4.86
CA GLU A 520 35.73 17.78 -4.40
C GLU A 520 37.11 17.47 -4.99
N PHE A 521 37.20 16.49 -5.89
CA PHE A 521 38.47 16.11 -6.50
C PHE A 521 39.01 17.18 -7.45
N THR A 522 40.33 17.18 -7.61
CA THR A 522 41.03 17.91 -8.68
C THR A 522 41.75 16.97 -9.64
N SER A 523 41.80 15.67 -9.32
CA SER A 523 42.27 14.61 -10.21
C SER A 523 41.47 13.32 -10.00
N ILE A 524 41.15 12.64 -11.09
CA ILE A 524 40.48 11.34 -11.11
C ILE A 524 40.74 10.63 -12.43
N GLY A 525 40.77 9.30 -12.44
CA GLY A 525 40.95 8.47 -13.62
C GLY A 525 42.28 8.71 -14.31
N GLY A 526 43.33 9.02 -13.54
CA GLY A 526 44.68 9.35 -14.04
C GLY A 526 44.80 10.73 -14.70
N GLN A 527 43.78 11.58 -14.64
CA GLN A 527 43.74 12.89 -15.30
C GLN A 527 43.46 14.02 -14.31
N SER A 528 43.90 15.23 -14.64
CA SER A 528 43.47 16.46 -13.94
C SER A 528 42.03 16.77 -14.34
N ARG A 529 41.11 16.72 -13.38
CA ARG A 529 39.68 16.98 -13.58
C ARG A 529 39.16 17.75 -12.38
N SER A 530 38.73 18.99 -12.60
CA SER A 530 38.26 19.84 -11.51
C SER A 530 36.79 19.58 -11.22
N ARG A 531 36.55 18.82 -10.13
CA ARG A 531 35.26 18.68 -9.42
C ARG A 531 34.13 17.99 -10.18
N ILE A 532 34.29 17.74 -11.49
CA ILE A 532 33.37 16.97 -12.34
C ILE A 532 34.18 16.21 -13.40
N ALA A 533 33.80 14.95 -13.64
CA ALA A 533 34.44 14.10 -14.65
C ALA A 533 33.45 13.08 -15.21
N ARG A 534 33.79 12.54 -16.38
CA ARG A 534 33.16 11.34 -16.94
C ARG A 534 34.20 10.23 -17.04
N LEU A 535 33.83 9.05 -16.56
CA LEU A 535 34.69 7.88 -16.47
C LEU A 535 34.20 6.80 -17.43
N ASP A 536 35.16 6.13 -18.06
CA ASP A 536 34.91 4.89 -18.79
C ASP A 536 34.52 3.79 -17.80
N ALA A 537 33.43 3.08 -18.11
CA ALA A 537 32.86 2.09 -17.20
C ALA A 537 33.75 0.85 -17.03
N THR A 538 34.71 0.59 -17.92
CA THR A 538 35.57 -0.60 -17.83
C THR A 538 36.86 -0.28 -17.10
N SER A 539 37.56 0.76 -17.56
CA SER A 539 38.90 1.13 -17.10
C SER A 539 38.90 2.08 -15.90
N GLY A 540 37.83 2.83 -15.67
CA GLY A 540 37.80 3.89 -14.65
C GLY A 540 38.62 5.14 -15.00
N LEU A 541 39.17 5.22 -16.21
CA LEU A 541 39.88 6.39 -16.70
C LEU A 541 38.91 7.51 -17.06
N ALA A 542 39.35 8.75 -16.85
CA ALA A 542 38.57 9.92 -17.23
C ALA A 542 38.71 10.20 -18.74
N ASP A 543 37.59 10.43 -19.43
CA ASP A 543 37.59 10.76 -20.86
C ASP A 543 37.75 12.27 -21.10
N THR A 544 37.54 12.74 -22.34
CA THR A 544 37.74 14.14 -22.75
C THR A 544 36.75 15.14 -22.15
N PHE A 545 35.68 14.69 -21.49
CA PHE A 545 34.72 15.57 -20.83
C PHE A 545 35.36 16.27 -19.62
N SER A 546 35.65 17.57 -19.76
CA SER A 546 36.29 18.39 -18.73
C SER A 546 35.67 19.78 -18.60
N PRO A 547 34.49 19.90 -17.95
CA PRO A 547 33.83 21.19 -17.72
C PRO A 547 34.62 22.17 -16.85
N ASN A 548 35.64 21.72 -16.10
CA ASN A 548 36.52 22.57 -15.31
C ASN A 548 35.77 23.51 -14.35
N SER A 549 34.95 22.94 -13.47
CA SER A 549 34.27 23.70 -12.43
C SER A 549 35.27 24.33 -11.47
N ASN A 550 35.10 25.62 -11.15
CA ASN A 550 36.00 26.32 -10.23
C ASN A 550 35.74 26.05 -8.74
N ASN A 551 34.67 25.33 -8.42
CA ASN A 551 34.32 24.92 -7.06
C ASN A 551 33.57 23.58 -7.06
N VAL A 552 33.21 23.07 -5.89
CA VAL A 552 32.53 21.77 -5.71
C VAL A 552 31.25 21.66 -6.54
N VAL A 553 31.04 20.46 -7.06
CA VAL A 553 29.80 20.01 -7.71
C VAL A 553 29.15 18.98 -6.78
N ASP A 554 28.06 19.36 -6.14
CA ASP A 554 27.37 18.54 -5.14
C ASP A 554 26.38 17.56 -5.77
N SER A 555 25.77 17.94 -6.91
CA SER A 555 24.75 17.12 -7.57
C SER A 555 24.85 17.16 -9.09
N ILE A 556 24.64 16.01 -9.71
CA ILE A 556 24.60 15.84 -11.17
C ILE A 556 23.33 15.07 -11.54
N ALA A 557 22.62 15.56 -12.55
CA ALA A 557 21.50 14.85 -13.17
C ALA A 557 21.62 14.87 -14.69
N VAL A 558 21.15 13.80 -15.33
CA VAL A 558 21.21 13.62 -16.79
C VAL A 558 19.80 13.77 -17.36
N GLN A 559 19.63 14.68 -18.32
CA GLN A 559 18.37 14.86 -19.05
C GLN A 559 18.16 13.75 -20.07
N SER A 560 16.92 13.59 -20.54
CA SER A 560 16.55 12.58 -21.54
C SER A 560 17.25 12.77 -22.89
N ASP A 561 17.64 14.00 -23.22
CA ASP A 561 18.43 14.34 -24.41
C ASP A 561 19.95 14.15 -24.21
N GLY A 562 20.38 13.67 -23.04
CA GLY A 562 21.76 13.40 -22.68
C GLY A 562 22.51 14.59 -22.08
N LYS A 563 21.94 15.81 -22.07
CA LYS A 563 22.58 16.96 -21.43
C LYS A 563 22.73 16.76 -19.92
N ILE A 564 23.75 17.39 -19.35
CA ILE A 564 24.15 17.18 -17.96
C ILE A 564 23.86 18.45 -17.17
N VAL A 565 23.03 18.36 -16.15
CA VAL A 565 22.77 19.46 -15.21
C VAL A 565 23.64 19.27 -13.98
N ALA A 566 24.45 20.26 -13.64
CA ALA A 566 25.32 20.27 -12.49
C ALA A 566 24.87 21.37 -11.51
N GLY A 567 24.78 21.04 -10.23
CA GLY A 567 24.57 21.98 -9.12
C GLY A 567 25.73 21.93 -8.13
N GLY A 568 26.10 23.07 -7.55
CA GLY A 568 27.06 23.14 -6.45
C GLY A 568 27.43 24.55 -6.02
N LEU A 569 28.70 24.75 -5.62
CA LEU A 569 29.25 26.03 -5.16
C LEU A 569 30.04 26.79 -6.24
N PHE A 570 29.99 26.38 -7.50
CA PHE A 570 30.77 27.00 -8.56
C PHE A 570 30.17 28.34 -9.03
N VAL A 571 31.04 29.15 -9.63
CA VAL A 571 30.70 30.44 -10.25
C VAL A 571 31.06 30.39 -11.75
N THR A 572 31.96 29.47 -12.13
CA THR A 572 32.30 29.17 -13.52
C THR A 572 32.37 27.67 -13.75
N ILE A 573 31.84 27.23 -14.90
CA ILE A 573 31.88 25.84 -15.38
C ILE A 573 31.61 25.83 -16.89
N GLY A 574 32.19 24.88 -17.61
CA GLY A 574 32.04 24.73 -19.05
C GLY A 574 32.51 25.95 -19.84
N GLY A 575 33.54 26.66 -19.33
CA GLY A 575 34.09 27.88 -19.94
C GLY A 575 33.23 29.13 -19.81
N GLN A 576 32.14 29.10 -19.03
CA GLN A 576 31.21 30.22 -18.86
C GLN A 576 31.01 30.58 -17.38
N THR A 577 30.59 31.81 -17.11
CA THR A 577 30.06 32.19 -15.80
C THR A 577 28.67 31.58 -15.63
N ARG A 578 28.54 30.66 -14.68
CA ARG A 578 27.29 30.00 -14.30
C ARG A 578 27.28 29.90 -12.80
N ASN A 579 26.40 30.67 -12.18
CA ASN A 579 26.34 30.72 -10.73
C ASN A 579 25.55 29.53 -10.21
N ARG A 580 26.29 28.58 -9.60
CA ARG A 580 25.83 27.46 -8.76
C ARG A 580 25.04 26.36 -9.47
N ILE A 581 24.52 26.62 -10.66
CA ILE A 581 23.86 25.64 -11.50
C ILE A 581 24.17 25.90 -12.98
N ALA A 582 24.41 24.83 -13.73
CA ALA A 582 24.70 24.89 -15.16
C ALA A 582 24.17 23.66 -15.88
N ARG A 583 23.85 23.84 -17.16
CA ARG A 583 23.64 22.72 -18.07
C ARG A 583 24.79 22.64 -19.07
N LEU A 584 25.30 21.44 -19.24
CA LEU A 584 26.49 21.13 -19.99
C LEU A 584 26.14 20.24 -21.18
N ASP A 585 26.76 20.54 -22.31
CA ASP A 585 26.77 19.66 -23.46
C ASP A 585 27.50 18.35 -23.14
N ALA A 586 26.89 17.22 -23.48
CA ALA A 586 27.37 15.90 -23.10
C ALA A 586 28.68 15.50 -23.79
N VAL A 587 29.05 16.15 -24.90
CA VAL A 587 30.26 15.81 -25.67
C VAL A 587 31.40 16.74 -25.28
N THR A 588 31.15 18.04 -25.35
CA THR A 588 32.17 19.09 -25.19
C THR A 588 32.38 19.49 -23.73
N GLY A 589 31.39 19.28 -22.86
CA GLY A 589 31.41 19.77 -21.48
C GLY A 589 31.26 21.30 -21.35
N LEU A 590 30.95 22.00 -22.44
CA LEU A 590 30.68 23.44 -22.42
C LEU A 590 29.29 23.73 -21.86
N ALA A 591 29.16 24.86 -21.17
CA ALA A 591 27.86 25.31 -20.65
C ALA A 591 27.03 25.96 -21.76
N ASP A 592 25.75 25.58 -21.87
CA ASP A 592 24.83 26.11 -22.88
C ASP A 592 24.07 27.37 -22.38
N THR A 593 23.01 27.80 -23.06
CA THR A 593 22.28 29.04 -22.72
C THR A 593 21.54 29.01 -21.39
N PHE A 594 21.28 27.85 -20.78
CA PHE A 594 20.55 27.70 -19.52
C PHE A 594 21.24 28.44 -18.35
N ASN A 595 20.65 29.55 -17.87
CA ASN A 595 21.24 30.37 -16.80
C ASN A 595 20.23 30.76 -15.69
N PRO A 596 19.98 29.88 -14.71
CA PRO A 596 19.17 30.24 -13.55
C PRO A 596 19.83 31.26 -12.63
N ASN A 597 21.16 31.36 -12.65
CA ASN A 597 21.93 32.37 -11.91
C ASN A 597 21.56 32.44 -10.40
N ALA A 598 21.68 31.33 -9.68
CA ALA A 598 21.34 31.31 -8.25
C ALA A 598 22.35 32.15 -7.43
N ASP A 599 21.86 32.88 -6.43
CA ASP A 599 22.69 33.74 -5.58
C ASP A 599 23.53 32.98 -4.54
N ASN A 600 23.19 31.72 -4.27
CA ASN A 600 23.89 30.85 -3.34
C ASN A 600 23.85 29.38 -3.78
N GLU A 601 24.52 28.51 -3.02
CA GLU A 601 24.67 27.07 -3.27
C GLU A 601 23.39 26.37 -3.77
N VAL A 602 23.53 25.59 -4.85
CA VAL A 602 22.53 24.62 -5.31
C VAL A 602 23.04 23.23 -4.96
N ARG A 603 22.43 22.61 -3.96
CA ARG A 603 22.85 21.32 -3.40
C ARG A 603 22.27 20.12 -4.12
N SER A 604 21.09 20.23 -4.71
CA SER A 604 20.41 19.12 -5.37
C SER A 604 19.77 19.58 -6.68
N VAL A 605 19.85 18.73 -7.69
CA VAL A 605 19.14 18.88 -8.97
C VAL A 605 18.42 17.58 -9.34
N ILE A 606 17.15 17.69 -9.75
CA ILE A 606 16.35 16.57 -10.27
C ILE A 606 15.69 16.99 -11.58
N ILE A 607 15.67 16.08 -12.55
CA ILE A 607 14.93 16.26 -13.81
C ILE A 607 13.58 15.59 -13.69
N GLN A 608 12.52 16.36 -13.94
CA GLN A 608 11.15 15.86 -14.03
C GLN A 608 10.86 15.30 -15.43
N SER A 609 9.83 14.46 -15.55
CA SER A 609 9.46 13.84 -16.82
C SER A 609 9.02 14.84 -17.89
N ASP A 610 8.55 16.03 -17.51
CA ASP A 610 8.23 17.13 -18.43
C ASP A 610 9.46 17.95 -18.86
N GLY A 611 10.66 17.56 -18.41
CA GLY A 611 11.91 18.26 -18.70
C GLY A 611 12.22 19.44 -17.79
N LYS A 612 11.31 19.81 -16.86
CA LYS A 612 11.62 20.84 -15.85
C LYS A 612 12.66 20.35 -14.85
N ILE A 613 13.35 21.30 -14.23
CA ILE A 613 14.46 21.04 -13.31
C ILE A 613 14.06 21.55 -11.93
N LEU A 614 13.98 20.63 -10.96
CA LEU A 614 13.88 21.00 -9.55
C LEU A 614 15.29 21.22 -9.00
N ALA A 615 15.55 22.41 -8.48
CA ALA A 615 16.80 22.77 -7.84
C ALA A 615 16.53 23.10 -6.37
N SER A 616 17.36 22.61 -5.46
CA SER A 616 17.34 23.04 -4.05
C SER A 616 18.73 23.27 -3.47
N GLY A 617 18.81 24.08 -2.41
CA GLY A 617 20.08 24.47 -1.80
C GLY A 617 19.94 25.53 -0.71
N SER A 618 20.71 26.61 -0.79
CA SER A 618 20.71 27.70 0.21
C SER A 618 20.53 29.09 -0.41
N PHE A 619 20.04 29.14 -1.65
CA PHE A 619 19.77 30.38 -2.39
C PHE A 619 18.49 31.07 -1.91
N ALA A 620 18.42 32.39 -2.10
CA ALA A 620 17.22 33.19 -1.92
C ALA A 620 16.58 33.56 -3.27
N THR A 621 17.40 33.65 -4.31
CA THR A 621 16.98 33.98 -5.67
C THR A 621 17.57 33.00 -6.68
N ILE A 622 16.75 32.61 -7.66
CA ILE A 622 17.13 31.76 -8.79
C ILE A 622 16.10 31.93 -9.92
N GLY A 623 16.53 31.80 -11.16
CA GLY A 623 15.69 31.91 -12.35
C GLY A 623 15.01 33.27 -12.50
N GLY A 624 15.66 34.33 -11.99
CA GLY A 624 15.15 35.70 -12.01
C GLY A 624 14.04 36.00 -10.99
N GLN A 625 13.75 35.09 -10.06
CA GLN A 625 12.68 35.22 -9.07
C GLN A 625 13.22 35.00 -7.65
N THR A 626 12.53 35.55 -6.65
CA THR A 626 12.73 35.17 -5.25
C THR A 626 12.15 33.79 -5.02
N ARG A 627 13.03 32.81 -4.79
CA ARG A 627 12.70 31.43 -4.47
C ARG A 627 13.68 30.97 -3.43
N ASN A 628 13.27 31.02 -2.18
CA ASN A 628 14.13 30.57 -1.11
C ASN A 628 14.28 29.05 -1.19
N ILE A 629 15.52 28.58 -1.28
CA ILE A 629 16.00 27.21 -1.03
C ILE A 629 15.53 26.15 -2.03
N VAL A 630 14.39 26.31 -2.69
CA VAL A 630 13.88 25.39 -3.72
C VAL A 630 13.14 26.15 -4.80
N ALA A 631 13.40 25.77 -6.05
CA ALA A 631 12.74 26.31 -7.22
C ALA A 631 12.54 25.22 -8.26
N ARG A 632 11.47 25.34 -9.05
CA ARG A 632 11.33 24.62 -10.30
C ARG A 632 11.64 25.57 -11.46
N LEU A 633 12.49 25.08 -12.36
CA LEU A 633 13.04 25.84 -13.46
C LEU A 633 12.55 25.26 -14.77
N ASP A 634 12.23 26.15 -15.71
CA ASP A 634 12.05 25.78 -17.09
C ASP A 634 13.33 25.11 -17.62
N GLY A 635 13.15 23.93 -18.20
CA GLY A 635 14.26 23.09 -18.62
C GLY A 635 15.12 23.69 -19.73
N THR A 636 14.67 24.73 -20.44
CA THR A 636 15.40 25.32 -21.57
C THR A 636 16.05 26.65 -21.18
N THR A 637 15.27 27.54 -20.57
CA THR A 637 15.66 28.92 -20.26
C THR A 637 16.31 29.07 -18.89
N GLY A 638 15.94 28.20 -17.93
CA GLY A 638 16.37 28.32 -16.54
C GLY A 638 15.58 29.34 -15.71
N LEU A 639 14.48 29.89 -16.24
CA LEU A 639 13.58 30.76 -15.48
C LEU A 639 12.77 29.96 -14.48
N ALA A 640 12.49 30.54 -13.31
CA ALA A 640 11.65 29.90 -12.30
C ALA A 640 10.15 30.04 -12.65
N ASP A 641 9.38 28.95 -12.55
CA ASP A 641 7.92 28.94 -12.81
C ASP A 641 7.12 29.34 -11.57
N SER A 642 5.83 29.00 -11.39
CA SER A 642 5.04 29.39 -10.19
C SER A 642 5.31 28.59 -8.90
N PHE A 643 6.05 27.47 -8.94
CA PHE A 643 6.26 26.57 -7.80
C PHE A 643 7.10 27.22 -6.68
N ASN A 644 6.47 27.60 -5.56
CA ASN A 644 7.15 28.33 -4.48
C ASN A 644 6.83 27.79 -3.06
N PRO A 645 7.53 26.74 -2.62
CA PRO A 645 7.39 26.20 -1.27
C PRO A 645 7.99 27.09 -0.17
N ASN A 646 8.96 27.95 -0.49
CA ASN A 646 9.54 28.92 0.45
C ASN A 646 9.88 28.38 1.88
N PRO A 647 10.67 27.30 2.02
CA PRO A 647 11.03 26.78 3.33
C PRO A 647 11.92 27.75 4.11
N ASN A 648 11.91 27.65 5.44
CA ASN A 648 12.74 28.49 6.32
C ASN A 648 14.16 27.96 6.56
N ASN A 649 14.50 26.76 6.09
CA ASN A 649 15.82 26.16 6.23
C ASN A 649 16.05 25.14 5.10
N GLY A 650 17.29 24.65 4.98
CA GLY A 650 17.77 23.88 3.84
C GLY A 650 17.00 22.57 3.57
N ILE A 651 16.88 22.24 2.29
CA ILE A 651 16.47 20.92 1.80
C ILE A 651 17.73 20.12 1.47
N LEU A 652 17.76 18.86 1.87
CA LEU A 652 18.89 17.95 1.68
C LEU A 652 18.58 16.85 0.66
N SER A 653 17.31 16.47 0.48
CA SER A 653 16.92 15.45 -0.50
C SER A 653 15.53 15.75 -1.06
N ILE A 654 15.33 15.44 -2.33
CA ILE A 654 14.04 15.57 -3.01
C ILE A 654 13.66 14.22 -3.66
N ALA A 655 12.38 13.89 -3.75
CA ALA A 655 11.90 12.79 -4.59
C ALA A 655 10.61 13.22 -5.30
N VAL A 656 10.41 12.76 -6.54
CA VAL A 656 9.26 13.16 -7.37
C VAL A 656 8.36 11.97 -7.62
N GLN A 657 7.07 12.15 -7.37
CA GLN A 657 6.04 11.15 -7.61
C GLN A 657 5.51 11.23 -9.04
N SER A 658 4.91 10.13 -9.52
CA SER A 658 4.38 10.03 -10.88
C SER A 658 3.17 10.94 -11.11
N ASP A 659 2.47 11.31 -10.03
CA ASP A 659 1.41 12.33 -10.02
C ASP A 659 1.93 13.79 -9.98
N GLY A 660 3.26 13.97 -10.02
CA GLY A 660 3.92 15.28 -10.06
C GLY A 660 4.19 15.90 -8.69
N LYS A 661 3.69 15.32 -7.58
CA LYS A 661 3.98 15.82 -6.23
C LYS A 661 5.45 15.66 -5.89
N VAL A 662 5.94 16.55 -5.03
CA VAL A 662 7.35 16.64 -4.66
C VAL A 662 7.53 16.38 -3.17
N LEU A 663 8.26 15.32 -2.83
CA LEU A 663 8.67 15.01 -1.47
C LEU A 663 10.02 15.67 -1.18
N VAL A 664 10.15 16.32 -0.02
CA VAL A 664 11.37 17.00 0.39
C VAL A 664 11.76 16.65 1.81
N GLY A 665 13.03 16.28 2.02
CA GLY A 665 13.64 16.05 3.32
C GLY A 665 14.76 17.05 3.60
N GLY A 666 14.90 17.52 4.83
CA GLY A 666 15.98 18.45 5.17
C GLY A 666 15.99 18.94 6.62
N SER A 667 16.28 20.24 6.79
CA SER A 667 16.44 20.93 8.08
C SER A 667 15.36 21.97 8.40
N PHE A 668 14.34 22.11 7.55
CA PHE A 668 13.26 23.08 7.70
C PHE A 668 12.28 22.71 8.82
N THR A 669 11.59 23.73 9.33
CA THR A 669 10.45 23.60 10.26
C THR A 669 9.17 24.23 9.69
N THR A 670 9.29 24.99 8.61
CA THR A 670 8.16 25.49 7.82
C THR A 670 8.45 25.34 6.33
N ILE A 671 7.42 25.00 5.55
CA ILE A 671 7.46 24.93 4.08
C ILE A 671 6.03 24.93 3.53
N GLY A 672 5.85 25.46 2.33
CA GLY A 672 4.59 25.48 1.59
C GLY A 672 3.48 26.23 2.33
N GLY A 673 3.84 27.25 3.12
CA GLY A 673 2.93 28.02 3.97
C GLY A 673 2.46 27.31 5.25
N GLN A 674 3.02 26.13 5.58
CA GLN A 674 2.63 25.32 6.73
C GLN A 674 3.83 25.03 7.66
N ASN A 675 3.54 24.70 8.91
CA ASN A 675 4.53 24.10 9.82
C ASN A 675 4.70 22.62 9.43
N ARG A 676 5.88 22.27 8.93
CA ARG A 676 6.27 20.90 8.57
C ARG A 676 7.71 20.71 9.00
N ASN A 677 7.94 19.75 9.88
CA ASN A 677 9.28 19.51 10.38
C ASN A 677 9.99 18.48 9.51
N ARG A 678 11.02 18.95 8.80
CA ARG A 678 12.11 18.16 8.20
C ARG A 678 11.72 17.20 7.07
N LEU A 679 10.44 16.89 6.89
CA LEU A 679 9.90 16.11 5.79
C LEU A 679 8.52 16.66 5.40
N ALA A 680 8.31 16.91 4.12
CA ALA A 680 7.04 17.42 3.59
C ALA A 680 6.76 16.88 2.19
N ARG A 681 5.48 16.84 1.82
CA ARG A 681 5.02 16.60 0.45
C ARG A 681 4.34 17.86 -0.07
N LEU A 682 4.68 18.22 -1.30
CA LEU A 682 4.34 19.49 -1.91
C LEU A 682 3.48 19.28 -3.16
N ASP A 683 2.47 20.14 -3.30
CA ASP A 683 1.63 20.22 -4.48
C ASP A 683 2.46 20.49 -5.74
N ALA A 684 2.11 19.80 -6.82
CA ALA A 684 2.86 19.80 -8.07
C ALA A 684 2.86 21.16 -8.77
N VAL A 685 1.90 22.05 -8.52
CA VAL A 685 1.80 23.34 -9.24
C VAL A 685 2.29 24.48 -8.35
N THR A 686 1.75 24.56 -7.15
CA THR A 686 1.92 25.70 -6.25
C THR A 686 3.14 25.57 -5.33
N GLY A 687 3.53 24.35 -4.99
CA GLY A 687 4.50 24.09 -3.93
C GLY A 687 3.94 24.23 -2.51
N ALA A 688 2.62 24.36 -2.35
CA ALA A 688 1.97 24.32 -1.04
C ALA A 688 2.16 22.94 -0.40
N ALA A 689 2.34 22.90 0.92
CA ALA A 689 2.47 21.64 1.66
C ALA A 689 1.10 21.01 1.87
N ASP A 690 0.98 19.73 1.53
CA ASP A 690 -0.27 18.98 1.71
C ASP A 690 -0.36 18.36 3.13
N PRO A 691 -1.43 17.60 3.47
CA PRO A 691 -1.62 17.04 4.81
C PRO A 691 -0.55 16.03 5.28
N PHE A 692 0.33 15.53 4.41
CA PHE A 692 1.39 14.60 4.81
C PHE A 692 2.41 15.28 5.74
N ASP A 693 2.39 14.88 7.01
CA ASP A 693 3.26 15.45 8.05
C ASP A 693 3.83 14.37 9.01
N PRO A 694 4.94 13.72 8.63
CA PRO A 694 5.63 12.77 9.50
C PRO A 694 6.36 13.43 10.68
N ASN A 695 6.52 14.75 10.68
CA ASN A 695 7.05 15.52 11.80
C ASN A 695 8.35 14.97 12.43
N ALA A 696 9.41 14.79 11.63
CA ALA A 696 10.66 14.22 12.15
C ALA A 696 11.34 15.16 13.17
N ASN A 697 11.88 14.59 14.25
CA ASN A 697 12.47 15.38 15.34
C ASN A 697 13.89 15.92 15.05
N SER A 698 14.49 15.53 13.93
CA SER A 698 15.84 15.92 13.52
C SER A 698 15.99 15.84 11.99
N TYR A 699 17.19 16.02 11.47
CA TYR A 699 17.49 16.04 10.04
C TYR A 699 17.02 14.78 9.32
N VAL A 700 16.28 14.96 8.24
CA VAL A 700 16.04 13.94 7.20
C VAL A 700 17.01 14.25 6.07
N THR A 701 18.05 13.43 5.94
CA THR A 701 19.17 13.65 5.00
C THR A 701 18.96 12.96 3.67
N SER A 702 18.11 11.92 3.62
CA SER A 702 17.74 11.21 2.40
C SER A 702 16.25 10.91 2.34
N VAL A 703 15.66 11.03 1.15
CA VAL A 703 14.30 10.59 0.83
C VAL A 703 14.32 9.78 -0.47
N THR A 704 13.56 8.69 -0.53
CA THR A 704 13.45 7.81 -1.69
C THR A 704 12.06 7.23 -1.77
N ILE A 705 11.47 7.16 -2.97
CA ILE A 705 10.17 6.52 -3.17
C ILE A 705 10.42 5.11 -3.71
N GLN A 706 9.75 4.11 -3.13
CA GLN A 706 9.81 2.73 -3.56
C GLN A 706 8.81 2.42 -4.68
N PRO A 707 8.96 1.26 -5.38
CA PRO A 707 8.04 0.87 -6.44
C PRO A 707 6.57 0.81 -6.01
N ASP A 708 6.32 0.48 -4.74
CA ASP A 708 4.98 0.43 -4.14
C ASP A 708 4.47 1.78 -3.64
N GLY A 709 5.21 2.87 -3.89
CA GLY A 709 4.86 4.24 -3.57
C GLY A 709 5.17 4.68 -2.14
N LYS A 710 5.68 3.77 -1.30
CA LYS A 710 6.12 4.11 0.07
C LYS A 710 7.42 4.90 0.05
N ILE A 711 7.68 5.60 1.14
CA ILE A 711 8.77 6.58 1.24
C ILE A 711 9.82 6.06 2.20
N LEU A 712 11.03 5.78 1.71
CA LEU A 712 12.18 5.61 2.58
C LEU A 712 12.76 6.97 2.97
N ALA A 713 12.97 7.21 4.25
CA ALA A 713 13.61 8.40 4.79
C ALA A 713 14.82 7.98 5.63
N GLY A 714 16.01 8.49 5.28
CA GLY A 714 17.23 8.33 6.07
C GLY A 714 17.62 9.65 6.73
N GLY A 715 18.24 9.63 7.90
CA GLY A 715 18.53 10.84 8.65
C GLY A 715 19.34 10.65 9.93
N ASN A 716 19.20 11.62 10.83
CA ASN A 716 19.71 11.60 12.20
C ASN A 716 18.53 11.86 13.17
N PHE A 717 17.35 11.34 12.85
CA PHE A 717 16.16 11.44 13.70
C PHE A 717 16.08 10.23 14.63
N GLY A 718 15.53 10.45 15.81
CA GLY A 718 15.13 9.39 16.75
C GLY A 718 13.62 9.30 16.90
N ASN A 719 12.87 10.07 16.10
CA ASN A 719 11.43 9.99 15.98
C ASN A 719 11.00 10.55 14.62
N ILE A 720 10.15 9.79 13.93
CA ILE A 720 9.43 10.22 12.72
C ILE A 720 8.12 9.43 12.65
N GLY A 721 7.03 10.07 12.22
CA GLY A 721 5.71 9.47 12.16
C GLY A 721 5.11 9.12 13.53
N GLY A 722 5.58 9.77 14.60
CA GLY A 722 5.10 9.50 15.96
C GLY A 722 5.73 8.28 16.65
N GLN A 723 6.69 7.63 16.00
CA GLN A 723 7.36 6.44 16.50
C GLN A 723 8.59 6.82 17.32
N THR A 724 8.67 6.34 18.56
CA THR A 724 9.86 6.54 19.40
C THR A 724 10.75 5.32 19.24
N LEU A 725 11.53 5.29 18.17
CA LEU A 725 12.51 4.24 17.91
C LEU A 725 13.87 4.90 17.69
N HIS A 726 14.95 4.24 18.10
CA HIS A 726 16.33 4.65 17.83
C HIS A 726 16.69 4.48 16.33
N ASP A 727 15.75 4.78 15.43
CA ASP A 727 15.76 4.38 14.04
C ASP A 727 15.91 5.64 13.20
N VAL A 728 17.13 5.84 12.72
CA VAL A 728 17.56 6.92 11.80
C VAL A 728 17.20 6.64 10.33
N PHE A 729 16.42 5.58 10.11
CA PHE A 729 15.97 5.12 8.82
C PHE A 729 14.53 4.64 8.92
N ALA A 730 13.72 5.11 7.98
CA ALA A 730 12.29 5.12 8.04
C ALA A 730 11.68 4.71 6.69
N ARG A 731 10.50 4.10 6.71
CA ARG A 731 9.66 3.64 5.61
C ARG A 731 8.21 4.06 5.82
N LEU A 732 7.91 5.28 5.42
CA LEU A 732 6.63 5.93 5.64
C LEU A 732 5.60 5.52 4.57
N SER A 733 4.35 5.45 4.98
CA SER A 733 3.20 5.25 4.08
C SER A 733 2.94 6.51 3.24
N ASN A 734 2.22 6.33 2.13
CA ASN A 734 1.83 7.40 1.22
C ASN A 734 0.32 7.25 0.94
N ASP A 735 -0.38 8.34 0.65
CA ASP A 735 -1.86 8.35 0.64
C ASP A 735 -2.45 7.87 -0.68
N ALA A 736 -1.69 7.97 -1.78
CA ALA A 736 -2.07 7.47 -3.09
C ALA A 736 -1.48 6.07 -3.32
N ALA A 737 -2.17 5.20 -4.05
CA ALA A 737 -1.61 3.93 -4.51
C ALA A 737 -0.58 4.17 -5.62
N ALA A 738 0.48 3.37 -5.67
CA ALA A 738 1.38 3.32 -6.81
C ALA A 738 0.80 2.38 -7.87
N LEU A 739 0.61 2.90 -9.09
CA LEU A 739 0.11 2.11 -10.22
C LEU A 739 1.16 2.12 -11.32
N THR A 740 1.42 0.96 -11.91
CA THR A 740 2.33 0.80 -13.05
C THR A 740 1.72 -0.15 -14.07
N THR A 741 1.69 0.27 -15.33
CA THR A 741 1.20 -0.52 -16.46
C THR A 741 2.25 -0.53 -17.56
N LEU A 742 2.53 -1.70 -18.15
CA LEU A 742 3.39 -1.86 -19.33
C LEU A 742 2.56 -2.40 -20.50
N SER A 743 2.36 -1.58 -21.52
CA SER A 743 1.71 -1.96 -22.78
C SER A 743 2.77 -2.17 -23.87
N ILE A 744 2.57 -3.22 -24.66
CA ILE A 744 3.51 -3.62 -25.70
C ILE A 744 2.69 -3.98 -26.94
N SER A 745 3.05 -3.39 -28.07
CA SER A 745 2.61 -3.76 -29.41
C SER A 745 3.83 -4.03 -30.28
N LYS A 746 3.61 -4.48 -31.51
CA LYS A 746 4.70 -4.69 -32.47
C LYS A 746 5.56 -3.44 -32.71
N THR A 747 4.95 -2.26 -32.63
CA THR A 747 5.58 -0.98 -32.98
C THR A 747 5.85 -0.06 -31.81
N THR A 748 5.26 -0.35 -30.64
CA THR A 748 5.25 0.58 -29.51
C THR A 748 5.38 -0.16 -28.18
N ILE A 749 6.22 0.35 -27.29
CA ILE A 749 6.24 -0.03 -25.88
C ILE A 749 5.95 1.22 -25.06
N SER A 750 4.97 1.17 -24.17
CA SER A 750 4.65 2.28 -23.27
C SER A 750 4.57 1.79 -21.83
N MET A 751 5.34 2.41 -20.94
CA MET A 751 5.18 2.27 -19.50
C MET A 751 4.46 3.48 -18.96
N THR A 752 3.37 3.26 -18.24
CA THR A 752 2.56 4.29 -17.61
C THR A 752 2.61 4.12 -16.09
N ARG A 753 2.92 5.18 -15.36
CA ARG A 753 2.97 5.23 -13.90
C ARG A 753 2.04 6.31 -13.36
N ASN A 754 1.40 6.04 -12.23
CA ASN A 754 0.43 6.95 -11.61
C ASN A 754 0.50 6.87 -10.08
N GLY A 755 -0.08 7.89 -9.43
CA GLY A 755 -0.19 8.01 -7.99
C GLY A 755 1.16 8.18 -7.32
N SER A 756 1.38 7.43 -6.25
CA SER A 756 2.58 7.59 -5.41
C SER A 756 3.84 6.94 -5.96
N ALA A 757 3.76 6.24 -7.10
CA ALA A 757 4.91 5.61 -7.74
C ALA A 757 6.02 6.64 -8.05
N PRO A 758 7.32 6.29 -7.97
CA PRO A 758 8.38 7.21 -8.36
C PRO A 758 8.26 7.62 -9.82
N GLN A 759 8.50 8.91 -10.09
CA GLN A 759 8.69 9.40 -11.44
C GLN A 759 10.11 9.08 -11.90
N PHE A 760 10.23 8.49 -13.09
CA PHE A 760 11.52 8.22 -13.69
C PHE A 760 12.06 9.43 -14.45
N THR A 761 13.35 9.68 -14.29
CA THR A 761 14.11 10.62 -15.11
C THR A 761 14.36 10.05 -16.50
N ARG A 762 14.59 8.73 -16.59
CA ARG A 762 14.72 8.02 -17.87
C ARG A 762 14.23 6.58 -17.76
N ILE A 763 13.92 5.98 -18.90
CA ILE A 763 13.63 4.54 -19.01
C ILE A 763 14.35 3.95 -20.22
N THR A 764 14.86 2.73 -20.08
CA THR A 764 15.42 1.95 -21.19
C THR A 764 14.62 0.67 -21.39
N TYR A 765 14.45 0.27 -22.65
CA TYR A 765 13.78 -0.96 -23.05
C TYR A 765 14.75 -1.93 -23.71
N GLU A 766 14.62 -3.21 -23.37
CA GLU A 766 15.42 -4.31 -23.90
C GLU A 766 14.48 -5.47 -24.25
N GLN A 767 14.83 -6.25 -25.28
CA GLN A 767 14.11 -7.48 -25.64
C GLN A 767 14.97 -8.71 -25.43
N SER A 768 14.33 -9.82 -25.09
CA SER A 768 14.93 -11.16 -25.12
C SER A 768 14.03 -12.10 -25.93
N LEU A 769 14.67 -12.87 -26.81
CA LEU A 769 14.05 -13.89 -27.65
C LEU A 769 14.40 -15.32 -27.20
N ASP A 770 15.28 -15.44 -26.20
CA ASP A 770 15.83 -16.68 -25.65
C ASP A 770 15.39 -16.88 -24.19
N ASN A 771 14.19 -16.42 -23.86
CA ASN A 771 13.57 -16.56 -22.54
C ASN A 771 14.39 -15.96 -21.39
N GLY A 772 15.04 -14.83 -21.65
CA GLY A 772 15.75 -14.03 -20.65
C GLY A 772 17.23 -14.35 -20.50
N ALA A 773 17.80 -15.23 -21.33
CA ALA A 773 19.23 -15.55 -21.28
C ALA A 773 20.09 -14.39 -21.81
N THR A 774 19.66 -13.71 -22.87
CA THR A 774 20.29 -12.50 -23.39
C THR A 774 19.26 -11.40 -23.66
N TYR A 775 19.64 -10.17 -23.32
CA TYR A 775 18.82 -8.98 -23.57
C TYR A 775 19.52 -8.07 -24.56
N THR A 776 18.79 -7.69 -25.61
CA THR A 776 19.25 -6.78 -26.65
C THR A 776 18.56 -5.43 -26.46
N PRO A 777 19.30 -4.31 -26.42
CA PRO A 777 18.70 -2.98 -26.29
C PRO A 777 17.74 -2.65 -27.45
N LEU A 778 16.58 -2.08 -27.11
CA LEU A 778 15.61 -1.54 -28.08
C LEU A 778 15.70 -0.02 -28.18
N GLY A 779 16.00 0.66 -27.08
CA GLY A 779 16.07 2.12 -27.03
C GLY A 779 15.57 2.69 -25.70
N SER A 780 15.45 4.02 -25.64
CA SER A 780 14.95 4.74 -24.46
C SER A 780 13.53 5.24 -24.70
N GLY A 781 12.70 5.22 -23.66
CA GLY A 781 11.34 5.78 -23.73
C GLY A 781 11.34 7.29 -23.62
N THR A 782 10.56 7.94 -24.47
CA THR A 782 10.31 9.38 -24.39
C THR A 782 9.22 9.65 -23.35
N PRO A 783 9.46 10.50 -22.34
CA PRO A 783 8.45 10.83 -21.36
C PRO A 783 7.38 11.77 -21.94
N SER A 784 6.14 11.61 -21.48
CA SER A 784 4.99 12.47 -21.75
C SER A 784 4.09 12.50 -20.52
N LEU A 785 3.58 13.69 -20.17
CA LEU A 785 2.48 13.84 -19.22
C LEU A 785 1.19 14.04 -20.01
N ALA A 786 0.09 13.40 -19.60
CA ALA A 786 -1.22 13.80 -20.10
C ALA A 786 -1.54 15.20 -19.56
N GLU A 787 -1.67 16.19 -20.44
CA GLU A 787 -2.17 17.51 -20.04
C GLU A 787 -3.66 17.40 -19.65
N PRO A 788 -4.15 18.25 -18.74
CA PRO A 788 -5.58 18.43 -18.55
C PRO A 788 -6.19 18.82 -19.91
N VAL A 789 -7.06 17.99 -20.45
CA VAL A 789 -7.74 18.31 -21.71
C VAL A 789 -8.66 19.50 -21.46
N GLU A 790 -8.31 20.69 -22.00
CA GLU A 790 -9.30 21.75 -22.17
C GLU A 790 -10.36 21.26 -23.18
N PRO A 791 -11.66 21.35 -22.87
CA PRO A 791 -12.71 20.93 -23.80
C PRO A 791 -12.90 22.01 -24.88
N ASN A 792 -11.93 22.12 -25.79
CA ASN A 792 -11.97 23.09 -26.88
C ASN A 792 -11.63 22.40 -28.22
N ASP A 793 -12.52 21.52 -28.70
CA ASP A 793 -12.95 21.51 -30.10
C ASP A 793 -14.00 20.43 -30.41
N ARG A 794 -14.95 20.78 -31.28
CA ARG A 794 -16.17 20.00 -31.62
C ARG A 794 -15.94 18.68 -32.37
N ASN A 795 -14.70 18.21 -32.50
CA ASN A 795 -14.39 16.97 -33.24
C ASN A 795 -13.91 15.80 -32.35
N ASP A 796 -13.68 16.02 -31.05
CA ASP A 796 -13.27 14.95 -30.11
C ASP A 796 -14.44 14.35 -29.30
N VAL A 797 -15.67 14.63 -29.72
CA VAL A 797 -16.90 14.19 -29.04
C VAL A 797 -17.06 12.66 -29.05
N ASP A 798 -16.35 11.94 -29.93
CA ASP A 798 -16.45 10.48 -30.00
C ASP A 798 -15.52 9.74 -29.03
N MET A 799 -14.36 10.31 -28.66
CA MET A 799 -13.43 9.63 -27.75
C MET A 799 -13.77 9.89 -26.27
N ALA A 800 -14.23 11.11 -25.96
CA ALA A 800 -14.74 11.46 -24.64
C ALA A 800 -16.02 10.65 -24.31
N ALA A 801 -16.86 10.35 -25.31
CA ALA A 801 -18.04 9.51 -25.13
C ALA A 801 -17.70 8.03 -24.83
N VAL A 802 -16.54 7.51 -25.26
CA VAL A 802 -16.10 6.14 -24.95
C VAL A 802 -15.61 6.02 -23.51
N VAL A 803 -14.85 7.00 -23.03
CA VAL A 803 -14.38 7.06 -21.62
C VAL A 803 -15.55 7.34 -20.68
N GLU A 804 -16.44 8.26 -21.04
CA GLU A 804 -17.63 8.56 -20.25
C GLU A 804 -18.62 7.38 -20.24
N LYS A 805 -18.66 6.54 -21.29
CA LYS A 805 -19.47 5.30 -21.33
C LYS A 805 -18.84 4.15 -20.54
N GLN A 806 -17.52 4.09 -20.41
CA GLN A 806 -16.83 3.14 -19.51
C GLN A 806 -16.94 3.57 -18.04
N VAL A 807 -16.93 4.87 -17.75
CA VAL A 807 -17.15 5.41 -16.40
C VAL A 807 -18.64 5.37 -16.01
N LYS A 808 -19.58 5.67 -16.93
CA LYS A 808 -21.03 5.50 -16.70
C LYS A 808 -21.46 4.04 -16.65
N ALA A 809 -20.70 3.10 -17.20
CA ALA A 809 -20.92 1.66 -16.98
C ALA A 809 -20.55 1.22 -15.55
N LEU A 810 -19.73 2.00 -14.83
CA LEU A 810 -19.39 1.80 -13.41
C LEU A 810 -20.32 2.54 -12.43
N VAL A 811 -21.26 3.36 -12.93
CA VAL A 811 -22.16 4.21 -12.10
C VAL A 811 -23.66 3.95 -12.38
N ARG A 812 -24.01 2.88 -13.08
CA ARG A 812 -25.42 2.43 -13.16
C ARG A 812 -25.79 1.55 -11.98
N ASP A 813 -25.87 2.13 -10.78
CA ASP A 813 -26.72 1.59 -9.70
C ASP A 813 -27.04 2.60 -8.58
N ALA A 814 -27.19 3.88 -8.93
CA ALA A 814 -27.78 4.86 -8.04
C ALA A 814 -28.94 5.58 -8.75
N SER A 815 -30.11 4.94 -8.72
CA SER A 815 -31.35 5.59 -9.10
C SER A 815 -31.90 6.41 -7.92
N VAL A 816 -32.47 7.58 -8.28
CA VAL A 816 -33.43 8.40 -7.51
C VAL A 816 -32.80 9.48 -6.61
N ILE A 817 -32.81 10.73 -7.10
CA ILE A 817 -33.69 11.81 -6.64
C ILE A 817 -33.83 12.81 -7.80
N LYS A 818 -35.06 12.98 -8.30
CA LYS A 818 -35.43 14.15 -9.10
C LYS A 818 -35.96 15.18 -8.12
N THR A 819 -35.30 16.33 -8.03
CA THR A 819 -35.94 17.56 -7.57
C THR A 819 -35.45 18.70 -8.42
N GLU A 820 -36.42 19.47 -8.87
CA GLU A 820 -36.33 20.64 -9.73
C GLU A 820 -35.38 21.68 -9.16
N GLU A 821 -34.55 22.30 -10.00
CA GLU A 821 -34.05 23.63 -9.68
C GLU A 821 -34.06 24.54 -10.89
N LYS A 822 -34.62 25.71 -10.60
CA LYS A 822 -35.05 26.77 -11.48
C LYS A 822 -33.91 27.78 -11.55
N THR A 823 -33.51 28.12 -12.77
CA THR A 823 -32.69 29.27 -13.19
C THR A 823 -32.26 30.28 -12.11
N ALA A 824 -30.94 30.38 -11.89
CA ALA A 824 -30.29 31.63 -11.49
C ALA A 824 -28.87 31.67 -12.09
N ASP A 825 -28.72 32.55 -13.07
CA ASP A 825 -27.49 32.95 -13.74
C ASP A 825 -26.58 33.69 -12.73
N SER A 826 -25.41 33.11 -12.41
CA SER A 826 -24.28 33.87 -11.86
C SER A 826 -22.95 33.18 -12.18
N GLY A 827 -22.30 33.69 -13.23
CA GLY A 827 -20.87 33.71 -13.57
C GLY A 827 -19.82 33.05 -12.66
N SER A 828 -19.96 31.77 -12.30
CA SER A 828 -18.87 30.95 -11.77
C SER A 828 -18.32 30.09 -12.90
N LYS A 829 -17.03 30.30 -13.25
CA LYS A 829 -16.29 29.36 -14.10
C LYS A 829 -16.40 27.96 -13.47
N PRO A 830 -16.57 26.88 -14.25
CA PRO A 830 -16.58 25.53 -13.71
C PRO A 830 -15.30 25.28 -12.93
N ILE A 831 -15.41 24.66 -11.76
CA ILE A 831 -14.27 24.13 -11.00
C ILE A 831 -13.57 23.11 -11.91
N GLU A 832 -12.36 23.42 -12.35
CA GLU A 832 -11.50 22.48 -13.07
C GLU A 832 -11.20 21.30 -12.14
N VAL A 833 -11.87 20.17 -12.36
CA VAL A 833 -11.42 18.89 -11.83
C VAL A 833 -10.21 18.50 -12.68
N MET A 834 -9.01 18.94 -12.26
CA MET A 834 -7.76 18.54 -12.89
C MET A 834 -7.65 17.01 -12.86
N ALA A 835 -7.55 16.39 -14.03
CA ALA A 835 -7.25 14.96 -14.14
C ALA A 835 -5.92 14.65 -13.43
N PRO A 836 -5.77 13.49 -12.76
CA PRO A 836 -4.51 13.13 -12.12
C PRO A 836 -3.39 13.06 -13.17
N GLN A 837 -2.31 13.80 -12.93
CA GLN A 837 -1.14 13.75 -13.81
C GLN A 837 -0.61 12.32 -13.84
N THR A 838 -0.34 11.83 -15.05
CA THR A 838 0.10 10.46 -15.29
C THR A 838 1.39 10.52 -16.11
N ALA A 839 2.46 9.89 -15.61
CA ALA A 839 3.74 9.81 -16.29
C ALA A 839 3.77 8.61 -17.24
N THR A 840 3.85 8.86 -18.54
CA THR A 840 3.97 7.81 -19.56
C THR A 840 5.30 7.92 -20.28
N TYR A 841 5.95 6.78 -20.53
CA TYR A 841 7.23 6.69 -21.21
C TYR A 841 7.10 5.77 -22.41
N THR A 842 7.18 6.32 -23.62
CA THR A 842 6.84 5.59 -24.85
C THR A 842 8.05 5.47 -25.78
N LEU A 843 8.28 4.27 -26.30
CA LEU A 843 9.20 3.98 -27.39
C LEU A 843 8.38 3.53 -28.61
N THR A 844 8.48 4.25 -29.72
CA THR A 844 7.80 3.95 -30.99
C THR A 844 8.79 3.49 -32.07
N GLY A 845 8.29 3.11 -33.24
CA GLY A 845 9.12 2.74 -34.40
C GLY A 845 9.75 1.35 -34.29
N LEU A 846 9.25 0.52 -33.39
CA LEU A 846 9.74 -0.84 -33.20
C LEU A 846 9.25 -1.78 -34.32
N ASN A 847 9.97 -2.87 -34.51
CA ASN A 847 9.53 -3.98 -35.34
C ASN A 847 9.80 -5.29 -34.58
N LEU A 848 9.06 -5.48 -33.49
CA LEU A 848 9.21 -6.68 -32.67
C LEU A 848 8.78 -7.93 -33.46
N PRO A 849 9.48 -9.07 -33.30
CA PRO A 849 9.25 -10.25 -34.11
C PRO A 849 7.88 -10.88 -33.78
N PRO A 850 7.00 -11.06 -34.76
CA PRO A 850 5.72 -11.73 -34.56
C PRO A 850 5.90 -13.25 -34.53
N GLY A 851 4.92 -13.93 -33.96
CA GLY A 851 4.77 -15.37 -33.94
C GLY A 851 5.62 -16.11 -32.91
N GLN A 852 6.23 -15.38 -31.97
CA GLN A 852 7.00 -15.95 -30.88
C GLN A 852 6.84 -15.13 -29.59
N ASN A 853 7.21 -15.72 -28.46
CA ASN A 853 7.30 -15.00 -27.19
C ASN A 853 8.49 -14.03 -27.23
N VAL A 854 8.23 -12.79 -26.84
CA VAL A 854 9.24 -11.75 -26.65
C VAL A 854 9.17 -11.31 -25.20
N LEU A 855 10.29 -11.39 -24.48
CA LEU A 855 10.41 -10.80 -23.15
C LEU A 855 10.83 -9.34 -23.33
N ILE A 856 10.01 -8.41 -22.86
CA ILE A 856 10.38 -7.00 -22.79
C ILE A 856 10.77 -6.68 -21.35
N ARG A 857 11.98 -6.18 -21.17
CA ARG A 857 12.45 -5.60 -19.91
C ARG A 857 12.45 -4.08 -20.03
N ALA A 858 11.84 -3.42 -19.06
CA ALA A 858 11.81 -1.98 -18.93
C ALA A 858 12.51 -1.57 -17.63
N ARG A 859 13.53 -0.72 -17.74
CA ARG A 859 14.35 -0.24 -16.61
C ARG A 859 14.22 1.26 -16.42
N GLY A 860 13.55 1.67 -15.35
CA GLY A 860 13.39 3.06 -14.97
C GLY A 860 14.46 3.53 -14.00
N TYR A 861 14.96 4.75 -14.17
CA TYR A 861 16.01 5.35 -13.33
C TYR A 861 15.53 6.65 -12.70
N TYR A 862 15.85 6.87 -11.43
CA TYR A 862 15.50 8.09 -10.71
C TYR A 862 16.51 8.43 -9.61
N ARG A 863 16.61 9.72 -9.28
CA ARG A 863 17.59 10.26 -8.33
C ARG A 863 17.10 10.12 -6.89
N THR A 864 18.01 9.77 -5.98
CA THR A 864 17.74 9.48 -4.57
C THR A 864 18.92 9.90 -3.68
N GLY A 865 18.79 9.77 -2.36
CA GLY A 865 19.89 10.03 -1.45
C GLY A 865 20.11 11.51 -1.11
N TYR A 866 21.05 11.76 -0.21
CA TYR A 866 21.57 13.07 0.15
C TYR A 866 22.00 13.82 -1.11
N GLN A 867 21.53 15.06 -1.21
CA GLN A 867 21.76 15.97 -2.34
C GLN A 867 21.33 15.39 -3.70
N ASN A 868 20.48 14.36 -3.68
CA ASN A 868 20.13 13.57 -4.85
C ASN A 868 21.35 13.03 -5.59
N GLY A 869 22.40 12.70 -4.83
CA GLY A 869 23.67 12.19 -5.32
C GLY A 869 23.64 10.71 -5.70
N SER A 870 22.60 9.97 -5.32
CA SER A 870 22.44 8.54 -5.61
C SER A 870 21.44 8.29 -6.75
N GLU A 871 21.45 7.09 -7.30
CA GLU A 871 20.58 6.65 -8.40
C GLU A 871 19.96 5.28 -8.09
N SER A 872 18.65 5.18 -8.27
CA SER A 872 17.86 3.95 -8.09
C SER A 872 17.37 3.42 -9.42
N ILE A 873 17.17 2.09 -9.51
CA ILE A 873 16.65 1.42 -10.70
C ILE A 873 15.44 0.57 -10.33
N GLU A 874 14.40 0.70 -11.14
CA GLU A 874 13.25 -0.21 -11.13
C GLU A 874 13.18 -1.00 -12.43
N GLU A 875 12.86 -2.29 -12.31
CA GLU A 875 12.74 -3.18 -13.46
C GLU A 875 11.36 -3.82 -13.52
N MET A 876 10.80 -3.87 -14.73
CA MET A 876 9.61 -4.66 -15.04
C MET A 876 9.91 -5.53 -16.25
N VAL A 877 9.65 -6.84 -16.13
CA VAL A 877 9.75 -7.79 -17.25
C VAL A 877 8.36 -8.29 -17.59
N LYS A 878 8.00 -8.24 -18.87
CA LYS A 878 6.73 -8.75 -19.38
C LYS A 878 6.99 -9.64 -20.58
N VAL A 879 6.46 -10.86 -20.54
CA VAL A 879 6.36 -11.73 -21.72
C VAL A 879 5.17 -11.25 -22.55
N VAL A 880 5.40 -11.02 -23.84
CA VAL A 880 4.32 -10.76 -24.80
C VAL A 880 4.44 -11.74 -25.94
N PHE A 881 3.29 -12.25 -26.39
CA PHE A 881 3.18 -12.97 -27.64
C PHE A 881 2.59 -12.02 -28.67
N LEU A 882 3.37 -11.67 -29.70
CA LEU A 882 2.92 -10.81 -30.78
C LEU A 882 2.39 -11.70 -31.89
N GLY A 883 1.11 -11.61 -32.23
CA GLY A 883 0.50 -12.48 -33.24
C GLY A 883 1.14 -12.34 -34.63
N GLY A 884 0.97 -13.35 -35.46
CA GLY A 884 1.28 -13.33 -36.89
C GLY A 884 0.40 -12.34 -37.67
N SER A 885 0.57 -12.27 -38.99
CA SER A 885 -0.29 -11.45 -39.85
C SER A 885 -0.61 -12.17 -41.14
N VAL A 886 -1.84 -12.08 -41.62
CA VAL A 886 -2.27 -12.66 -42.89
C VAL A 886 -2.64 -11.54 -43.86
N SER A 887 -2.00 -11.49 -45.02
CA SER A 887 -2.24 -10.46 -46.02
C SER A 887 -2.17 -11.01 -47.44
N GLY A 888 -2.85 -10.30 -48.34
CA GLY A 888 -2.92 -10.65 -49.75
C GLY A 888 -3.61 -9.56 -50.55
N ARG A 889 -3.84 -9.86 -51.81
CA ARG A 889 -4.44 -8.96 -52.78
C ARG A 889 -5.61 -9.64 -53.49
N ILE A 890 -6.70 -8.90 -53.65
CA ILE A 890 -7.88 -9.34 -54.39
C ILE A 890 -7.88 -8.66 -55.74
N VAL A 891 -7.83 -9.44 -56.82
CA VAL A 891 -7.68 -8.95 -58.19
C VAL A 891 -8.78 -9.49 -59.11
N MET A 892 -9.20 -8.66 -60.06
CA MET A 892 -10.07 -9.05 -61.17
C MET A 892 -9.24 -9.74 -62.28
N PRO A 893 -9.87 -10.42 -63.26
CA PRO A 893 -9.17 -11.08 -64.38
C PRO A 893 -8.20 -10.17 -65.16
N ALA A 894 -8.46 -8.86 -65.21
CA ALA A 894 -7.58 -7.87 -65.85
C ALA A 894 -6.40 -7.41 -64.95
N GLY A 895 -6.12 -8.09 -63.82
CA GLY A 895 -5.05 -7.75 -62.88
C GLY A 895 -5.30 -6.51 -62.01
N ARG A 896 -6.44 -5.83 -62.16
CA ARG A 896 -6.81 -4.66 -61.37
C ARG A 896 -7.36 -5.07 -60.00
N GLY A 897 -6.92 -4.37 -58.95
CA GLY A 897 -7.35 -4.64 -57.57
C GLY A 897 -8.82 -4.30 -57.31
N ILE A 898 -9.46 -5.10 -56.45
CA ILE A 898 -10.86 -4.92 -56.06
C ILE A 898 -10.93 -4.14 -54.74
N LYS A 899 -11.39 -2.89 -54.79
CA LYS A 899 -11.63 -2.09 -53.58
C LYS A 899 -12.92 -2.53 -52.87
N GLY A 900 -12.88 -2.58 -51.55
CA GLY A 900 -14.07 -2.74 -50.71
C GLY A 900 -14.67 -4.15 -50.70
N ALA A 901 -13.96 -5.17 -51.20
CA ALA A 901 -14.31 -6.55 -50.94
C ALA A 901 -14.11 -6.86 -49.44
N VAL A 902 -15.06 -7.59 -48.84
CA VAL A 902 -14.99 -8.02 -47.44
C VAL A 902 -14.16 -9.30 -47.39
N VAL A 903 -13.06 -9.25 -46.67
CA VAL A 903 -12.24 -10.43 -46.39
C VAL A 903 -12.55 -10.88 -44.98
N THR A 904 -12.81 -12.18 -44.82
CA THR A 904 -13.16 -12.80 -43.55
C THR A 904 -12.09 -13.82 -43.19
N LEU A 905 -11.53 -13.73 -42.00
CA LEU A 905 -10.55 -14.66 -41.44
C LEU A 905 -11.23 -15.45 -40.31
N THR A 906 -11.45 -16.74 -40.54
CA THR A 906 -12.13 -17.64 -39.60
C THR A 906 -11.12 -18.62 -38.98
N PRO A 907 -10.86 -18.57 -37.66
CA PRO A 907 -10.01 -19.54 -36.98
C PRO A 907 -10.69 -20.92 -36.84
N THR A 908 -9.90 -21.93 -36.49
CA THR A 908 -10.43 -23.26 -36.13
C THR A 908 -11.19 -23.21 -34.79
N THR A 909 -10.73 -22.37 -33.86
CA THR A 909 -11.38 -22.08 -32.58
C THR A 909 -11.28 -20.57 -32.29
N GLY A 910 -12.41 -19.91 -32.02
CA GLY A 910 -12.44 -18.49 -31.65
C GLY A 910 -13.23 -17.59 -32.60
N PRO A 911 -13.20 -16.25 -32.39
CA PRO A 911 -14.02 -15.30 -33.12
C PRO A 911 -13.47 -15.01 -34.53
N THR A 912 -14.38 -14.94 -35.51
CA THR A 912 -14.10 -14.54 -36.89
C THR A 912 -13.82 -13.04 -36.99
N ARG A 913 -12.85 -12.66 -37.83
CA ARG A 913 -12.47 -11.25 -38.06
C ARG A 913 -12.73 -10.84 -39.52
N GLN A 914 -13.08 -9.57 -39.76
CA GLN A 914 -13.32 -9.04 -41.10
C GLN A 914 -12.55 -7.75 -41.36
N VAL A 915 -12.05 -7.58 -42.59
CA VAL A 915 -11.45 -6.34 -43.08
C VAL A 915 -11.92 -6.04 -44.49
N PHE A 916 -11.86 -4.77 -44.89
CA PHE A 916 -12.12 -4.36 -46.26
C PHE A 916 -10.81 -4.22 -47.03
N SER A 917 -10.82 -4.65 -48.29
CA SER A 917 -9.70 -4.41 -49.20
C SER A 917 -9.59 -2.93 -49.59
N GLY A 918 -8.35 -2.43 -49.63
CA GLY A 918 -8.03 -1.06 -50.02
C GLY A 918 -8.17 -0.80 -51.53
N PRO A 919 -7.89 0.44 -51.98
CA PRO A 919 -8.09 0.88 -53.37
C PRO A 919 -7.38 0.02 -54.44
N LEU A 920 -6.27 -0.63 -54.09
CA LEU A 920 -5.49 -1.50 -54.97
C LEU A 920 -5.75 -3.00 -54.72
N GLY A 921 -6.79 -3.35 -53.96
CA GLY A 921 -7.19 -4.72 -53.65
C GLY A 921 -6.48 -5.37 -52.46
N PHE A 922 -5.57 -4.67 -51.78
CA PHE A 922 -4.83 -5.23 -50.65
C PHE A 922 -5.70 -5.34 -49.39
N TYR A 923 -5.51 -6.41 -48.64
CA TYR A 923 -6.08 -6.60 -47.32
C TYR A 923 -5.02 -7.13 -46.35
N ARG A 924 -5.24 -6.93 -45.05
CA ARG A 924 -4.33 -7.37 -43.99
C ARG A 924 -5.09 -7.63 -42.69
N PHE A 925 -4.77 -8.74 -42.04
CA PHE A 925 -5.12 -9.05 -40.66
C PHE A 925 -3.83 -9.05 -39.84
N ASP A 926 -3.80 -8.26 -38.77
CA ASP A 926 -2.72 -8.23 -37.78
C ASP A 926 -3.15 -8.97 -36.51
N ASP A 927 -2.18 -9.39 -35.70
CA ASP A 927 -2.40 -10.15 -34.45
C ASP A 927 -3.20 -11.45 -34.68
N VAL A 928 -2.74 -12.27 -35.62
CA VAL A 928 -3.30 -13.58 -35.94
C VAL A 928 -2.49 -14.65 -35.22
N ASP A 929 -3.12 -15.42 -34.33
CA ASP A 929 -2.42 -16.46 -33.56
C ASP A 929 -1.79 -17.52 -34.50
N PRO A 930 -0.47 -17.74 -34.47
CA PRO A 930 0.16 -18.77 -35.26
C PRO A 930 -0.01 -20.16 -34.61
N GLY A 931 0.37 -21.21 -35.34
CA GLY A 931 0.23 -22.59 -34.90
C GLY A 931 -1.14 -23.21 -35.16
N GLN A 932 -2.04 -22.47 -35.82
CA GLN A 932 -3.36 -22.99 -36.24
C GLN A 932 -3.71 -22.62 -37.68
N SER A 933 -4.67 -23.36 -38.23
CA SER A 933 -5.24 -23.10 -39.55
C SER A 933 -6.37 -22.08 -39.47
N TYR A 934 -6.39 -21.19 -40.45
CA TYR A 934 -7.47 -20.22 -40.67
C TYR A 934 -8.06 -20.41 -42.06
N THR A 935 -9.37 -20.22 -42.18
CA THR A 935 -10.04 -20.10 -43.47
C THR A 935 -10.20 -18.62 -43.81
N VAL A 936 -9.59 -18.19 -44.91
CA VAL A 936 -9.74 -16.85 -45.50
C VAL A 936 -10.79 -16.93 -46.60
N SER A 937 -11.87 -16.17 -46.48
CA SER A 937 -12.91 -16.07 -47.51
C SER A 937 -13.12 -14.62 -47.94
N VAL A 938 -13.49 -14.43 -49.20
CA VAL A 938 -13.72 -13.10 -49.79
C VAL A 938 -15.16 -13.02 -50.26
N SER A 939 -15.89 -12.01 -49.77
CA SER A 939 -17.22 -11.65 -50.23
C SER A 939 -17.18 -10.34 -51.01
N ASN A 940 -17.71 -10.38 -52.23
CA ASN A 940 -17.87 -9.22 -53.09
C ASN A 940 -19.19 -9.33 -53.86
N ARG A 941 -19.86 -8.19 -54.08
CA ARG A 941 -21.16 -8.15 -54.77
C ARG A 941 -21.11 -8.60 -56.24
N ARG A 942 -19.94 -8.55 -56.89
CA ARG A 942 -19.78 -8.83 -58.32
C ARG A 942 -18.96 -10.09 -58.63
N PHE A 943 -18.19 -10.59 -57.67
CA PHE A 943 -17.22 -11.66 -57.91
C PHE A 943 -17.24 -12.67 -56.77
N THR A 944 -17.18 -13.95 -57.11
CA THR A 944 -17.12 -15.05 -56.16
C THR A 944 -15.70 -15.62 -56.13
N PHE A 945 -15.20 -15.90 -54.95
CA PHE A 945 -13.86 -16.44 -54.73
C PHE A 945 -13.95 -17.71 -53.88
N ALA A 946 -13.16 -18.73 -54.24
CA ALA A 946 -13.02 -19.92 -53.42
C ALA A 946 -12.28 -19.59 -52.13
N PRO A 947 -12.79 -19.97 -50.93
CA PRO A 947 -12.06 -19.81 -49.67
C PRO A 947 -10.72 -20.53 -49.72
N ARG A 948 -9.73 -19.99 -48.99
CA ARG A 948 -8.40 -20.60 -48.84
C ARG A 948 -8.13 -20.91 -47.39
N THR A 949 -7.58 -22.09 -47.11
CA THR A 949 -7.08 -22.44 -45.78
C THR A 949 -5.60 -22.12 -45.71
N VAL A 950 -5.18 -21.39 -44.68
CA VAL A 950 -3.79 -21.02 -44.42
C VAL A 950 -3.40 -21.46 -43.02
N PHE A 951 -2.30 -22.21 -42.91
CA PHE A 951 -1.68 -22.49 -41.61
C PHE A 951 -0.76 -21.34 -41.27
N VAL A 952 -1.09 -20.58 -40.22
CA VAL A 952 -0.35 -19.37 -39.87
C VAL A 952 0.83 -19.76 -38.99
N THR A 953 2.05 -19.50 -39.44
CA THR A 953 3.28 -19.72 -38.65
C THR A 953 3.94 -18.41 -38.20
N GLY A 954 3.40 -17.27 -38.62
CA GLY A 954 3.96 -15.94 -38.40
C GLY A 954 3.39 -14.92 -39.40
N ILE A 955 4.25 -14.27 -40.19
CA ILE A 955 3.82 -13.37 -41.27
C ILE A 955 3.53 -14.18 -42.54
N MET A 956 2.28 -14.17 -42.98
CA MET A 956 1.81 -14.74 -44.23
C MET A 956 1.43 -13.61 -45.20
N THR A 957 2.14 -13.52 -46.33
CA THR A 957 1.86 -12.61 -47.44
C THR A 957 1.52 -13.39 -48.71
N GLY A 958 0.96 -12.72 -49.72
CA GLY A 958 0.66 -13.35 -51.01
C GLY A 958 -0.52 -14.33 -50.99
N ILE A 959 -1.42 -14.22 -50.01
CA ILE A 959 -2.67 -14.98 -49.98
C ILE A 959 -3.67 -14.31 -50.95
N ASP A 960 -3.31 -14.29 -52.23
CA ASP A 960 -4.01 -13.50 -53.23
C ASP A 960 -5.26 -14.22 -53.74
N PHE A 961 -6.33 -13.48 -53.96
CA PHE A 961 -7.55 -13.99 -54.59
C PHE A 961 -7.65 -13.40 -55.99
N GLY A 962 -7.23 -14.19 -56.97
CA GLY A 962 -7.51 -13.98 -58.40
C GLY A 962 -8.43 -15.07 -58.93
N MET A 963 -9.11 -14.78 -60.04
CA MET A 963 -9.70 -15.85 -60.86
C MET A 963 -8.58 -16.50 -61.67
N PRO A 964 -8.61 -17.83 -61.88
CA PRO A 964 -7.69 -18.47 -62.83
C PRO A 964 -7.81 -17.90 -64.23
#